data_AF-A0A847JMR0-F1
#
_entry.id   AF-A0A847JMR0-F1
#
_cell.length_a   1.000
_cell.length_b   1.000
_cell.length_c   1.000
_cell.angle_alpha   90.00
_cell.angle_beta   90.00
_cell.angle_gamma   90.00
#
_symmetry.space_group_name_H-M   'P 1'
#
loop_
_entity.id
_entity.type
_entity.pdbx_description
1 polymer ?
#
loop_
_entity_poly.entity_id
_entity_poly.type
_entity_poly.pdbx_seq_one_letter_code
_entity_poly.pdbx_strand_id
1 'polypeptide(L)'
;MANDIRILENKRVGEDFIPSRYLPPGENEYYLRDEQLRTLSKEPASFRPLSATELEVLIRNNNTCRDWSLFLVRDPFYPELLRNNIFFGLIRISRLEPVTLEHHDFSTATGIYNSLVIACDIGDNCAISDCAYLSHYIIDDHCILINNAELQVSNHAKFGNGIIMESEDESVRITLDVMNENGGRWIYPFNGMLPADAWLWAKFRDRDTLMERFAWMTNTKFDRRLGRYGVIGRDSVLKHNRIIKDTYIGESAYIKGSNKLKNLTINSKSQAPTQIGEGVELVNGILGYGCRVFYGCKAVRFVMCDNSALKYGARLIHSVLGENSTVSCCEILNNLIFPAHEQHHNTSFLIASLIKGQSNLAAGATIGSNHNSRAPDGEIDAGRGFWPGLCTSVKHSSRFASFCLLSKSDYKHELDIRFPFCLVDNDETEGRLVLAPAWWWHSNTYALMRNEKKFKERDKRIDKSIRFIYSPFAPDTMTEILAGLAILECATGKAAIESLVDNEENRRLFGYKILELVSKLRSQSSQESKAENEEKKKNKSAQRPYMQNLDIHNTNISDIHNLGALILAKQNDPLPFEVHVEGFENSKRQQIVLKPCTARTSYREMLLWFSVTTLLPVLLTELDKMDKLAGSDEILSGLLRCPERENKEFEKAENSQQYRALLREPPEIEWDNMGGFLVSHSKLEDLIDRIETGCIRSWDELHREYHRLSLEYEEDA
;
A
#
# COMPACT_ATOMS: atom_id res chain seq x y z
N MET A 1 24.65 -13.91 25.85
CA MET A 1 24.85 -12.57 26.45
C MET A 1 25.22 -12.78 27.90
N ALA A 2 26.36 -12.25 28.35
CA ALA A 2 26.69 -12.22 29.78
C ALA A 2 25.59 -11.43 30.50
N ASN A 3 25.14 -11.91 31.65
CA ASN A 3 24.15 -11.22 32.46
C ASN A 3 24.86 -10.07 33.19
N ASP A 4 25.10 -8.97 32.47
CA ASP A 4 25.88 -7.80 32.89
C ASP A 4 25.07 -6.93 33.88
N ILE A 5 24.76 -7.47 35.06
CA ILE A 5 24.20 -6.66 36.15
C ILE A 5 25.34 -5.86 36.77
N ARG A 6 25.30 -4.53 36.62
CA ARG A 6 26.33 -3.61 37.14
C ARG A 6 25.81 -2.91 38.39
N ILE A 7 26.60 -2.91 39.46
CA ILE A 7 26.37 -2.04 40.62
C ILE A 7 26.99 -0.68 40.29
N LEU A 8 26.16 0.36 40.24
CA LEU A 8 26.59 1.73 39.98
C LEU A 8 26.46 2.54 41.26
N GLU A 9 27.56 2.77 41.97
CA GLU A 9 27.55 3.43 43.30
C GLU A 9 27.10 4.90 43.24
N ASN A 10 27.36 5.58 42.11
CA ASN A 10 27.11 7.03 41.96
C ASN A 10 26.06 7.39 40.90
N LYS A 11 25.45 6.41 40.21
CA LYS A 11 24.42 6.70 39.19
C LYS A 11 23.05 6.79 39.85
N ARG A 12 22.37 7.92 39.65
CA ARG A 12 21.02 8.13 40.18
C ARG A 12 19.96 7.65 39.19
N VAL A 13 18.89 7.07 39.70
CA VAL A 13 17.75 6.63 38.87
C VAL A 13 17.06 7.88 38.33
N GLY A 14 16.78 7.90 37.02
CA GLY A 14 16.12 9.04 36.36
C GLY A 14 17.03 10.21 36.03
N GLU A 15 18.35 10.05 36.16
CA GLU A 15 19.39 11.02 35.76
C GLU A 15 20.36 10.34 34.77
N ASP A 16 21.16 11.16 34.06
CA ASP A 16 22.09 10.75 33.00
C ASP A 16 21.39 9.96 31.86
N PHE A 17 20.18 10.39 31.47
CA PHE A 17 19.45 9.81 30.34
C PHE A 17 20.20 10.07 29.03
N ILE A 18 20.76 11.27 28.89
CA ILE A 18 21.70 11.62 27.81
C ILE A 18 23.12 11.61 28.39
N PRO A 19 24.02 10.74 27.90
CA PRO A 19 25.40 10.76 28.35
C PRO A 19 26.05 12.12 28.02
N SER A 20 26.83 12.66 28.95
CA SER A 20 27.40 14.02 28.87
C SER A 20 28.14 14.34 27.57
N ARG A 21 28.78 13.35 26.93
CA ARG A 21 29.46 13.50 25.63
C ARG A 21 28.53 13.80 24.45
N TYR A 22 27.23 13.55 24.58
CA TYR A 22 26.22 13.84 23.57
C TYR A 22 25.40 15.10 23.89
N LEU A 23 25.73 15.81 24.99
CA LEU A 23 25.08 17.07 25.33
C LEU A 23 25.73 18.24 24.56
N PRO A 24 24.93 19.14 23.95
CA PRO A 24 25.45 20.39 23.42
C PRO A 24 26.05 21.30 24.52
N PRO A 25 26.99 22.20 24.17
CA PRO A 25 27.55 23.13 25.14
C PRO A 25 26.48 24.02 25.80
N GLY A 26 26.45 24.03 27.14
CA GLY A 26 25.51 24.84 27.92
C GLY A 26 24.14 24.21 28.16
N GLU A 27 23.84 23.08 27.52
CA GLU A 27 22.58 22.35 27.70
C GLU A 27 22.70 21.28 28.80
N ASN A 28 21.57 20.92 29.40
CA ASN A 28 21.44 19.80 30.35
C ASN A 28 20.70 18.62 29.71
N GLU A 29 20.55 17.50 30.41
CA GLU A 29 19.89 16.30 29.87
C GLU A 29 18.40 16.46 29.50
N TYR A 30 17.74 17.55 29.92
CA TYR A 30 16.32 17.79 29.69
C TYR A 30 16.03 18.69 28.48
N TYR A 31 17.04 19.21 27.76
CA TYR A 31 16.82 20.18 26.68
C TYR A 31 15.88 19.68 25.56
N LEU A 32 16.02 18.40 25.14
CA LEU A 32 15.13 17.78 24.16
C LEU A 32 13.73 17.52 24.72
N ARG A 33 13.66 17.11 25.99
CA ARG A 33 12.39 16.93 26.70
C ARG A 33 11.61 18.25 26.74
N ASP A 34 12.31 19.35 26.99
CA ASP A 34 11.75 20.70 27.03
C ASP A 34 11.31 21.19 25.64
N GLU A 35 12.08 20.86 24.60
CA GLU A 35 11.69 21.06 23.21
C GLU A 35 10.39 20.32 22.89
N GLN A 36 10.31 19.02 23.23
CA GLN A 36 9.13 18.20 23.03
C GLN A 36 7.92 18.73 23.80
N LEU A 37 8.10 19.17 25.04
CA LEU A 37 7.01 19.73 25.84
C LEU A 37 6.44 21.00 25.21
N ARG A 38 7.29 21.87 24.65
CA ARG A 38 6.84 23.06 23.91
C ARG A 38 6.06 22.72 22.65
N THR A 39 6.38 21.62 21.95
CA THR A 39 5.57 21.17 20.80
C THR A 39 4.14 20.79 21.17
N LEU A 40 3.90 20.45 22.44
CA LEU A 40 2.57 20.20 23.01
C LEU A 40 1.95 21.47 23.62
N SER A 41 2.42 22.65 23.22
CA SER A 41 1.96 23.95 23.72
C SER A 41 2.10 24.13 25.24
N LYS A 42 3.12 23.51 25.85
CA LYS A 42 3.41 23.56 27.28
C LYS A 42 4.80 24.14 27.54
N GLU A 43 4.86 25.22 28.30
CA GLU A 43 6.13 25.90 28.61
C GLU A 43 6.81 25.31 29.85
N PRO A 44 8.06 24.80 29.75
CA PRO A 44 8.81 24.28 30.90
C PRO A 44 8.93 25.27 32.08
N ALA A 45 9.09 26.56 31.78
CA ALA A 45 9.23 27.61 32.79
C ALA A 45 7.93 27.90 33.56
N SER A 46 6.79 27.36 33.11
CA SER A 46 5.50 27.54 33.80
C SER A 46 5.36 26.68 35.05
N PHE A 47 6.21 25.68 35.23
CA PHE A 47 6.21 24.80 36.41
C PHE A 47 7.01 25.45 37.56
N ARG A 48 6.42 25.48 38.75
CA ARG A 48 7.04 26.03 39.96
C ARG A 48 7.47 24.92 40.93
N PRO A 49 8.41 25.19 41.85
CA PRO A 49 8.69 24.30 42.97
C PRO A 49 7.47 24.12 43.88
N LEU A 50 7.47 23.02 44.65
CA LEU A 50 6.51 22.77 45.73
C LEU A 50 6.63 23.82 46.84
N SER A 51 5.49 24.25 47.36
CA SER A 51 5.42 24.95 48.65
C SER A 51 5.65 23.99 49.81
N ALA A 52 5.98 24.53 50.99
CA ALA A 52 6.20 23.72 52.19
C ALA A 52 4.94 22.90 52.57
N THR A 53 3.76 23.49 52.45
CA THR A 53 2.48 22.83 52.75
C THR A 53 2.19 21.69 51.77
N GLU A 54 2.42 21.89 50.47
CA GLU A 54 2.22 20.84 49.46
C GLU A 54 3.15 19.66 49.70
N LEU A 55 4.43 19.93 50.01
CA LEU A 55 5.42 18.89 50.33
C LEU A 55 5.01 18.07 51.56
N GLU A 56 4.51 18.71 52.62
CA GLU A 56 4.03 18.03 53.82
C GLU A 56 2.88 17.07 53.49
N VAL A 57 1.91 17.50 52.67
CA VAL A 57 0.79 16.66 52.25
C VAL A 57 1.28 15.45 51.43
N LEU A 58 2.21 15.66 50.50
CA LEU A 58 2.77 14.57 49.69
C LEU A 58 3.47 13.51 50.56
N ILE A 59 4.29 13.92 51.53
CA ILE A 59 4.95 13.01 52.47
C ILE A 59 3.92 12.28 53.33
N ARG A 60 2.92 12.99 53.86
CA ARG A 60 1.83 12.40 54.67
C ARG A 60 1.03 11.35 53.89
N ASN A 61 0.88 11.54 52.58
CA ASN A 61 0.21 10.60 51.69
C ASN A 61 1.11 9.43 51.23
N ASN A 62 2.22 9.19 51.92
CA ASN A 62 3.16 8.11 51.64
C ASN A 62 3.81 8.21 50.24
N ASN A 63 4.00 9.42 49.73
CA ASN A 63 4.82 9.62 48.53
C ASN A 63 6.28 9.74 48.95
N THR A 64 7.17 9.16 48.14
CA THR A 64 8.62 9.27 48.31
C THR A 64 9.24 9.88 47.07
N CYS A 65 10.16 10.81 47.25
CA CYS A 65 10.97 11.38 46.18
C CYS A 65 12.40 11.49 46.67
N ARG A 66 13.37 11.15 45.83
CA ARG A 66 14.79 11.24 46.18
C ARG A 66 15.26 12.69 46.30
N ASP A 67 14.75 13.57 45.44
CA ASP A 67 15.09 14.99 45.41
C ASP A 67 13.84 15.81 45.05
N TRP A 68 13.21 16.39 46.08
CA TRP A 68 12.01 17.21 45.91
C TRP A 68 12.26 18.52 45.17
N SER A 69 13.52 18.97 45.00
CA SER A 69 13.83 20.16 44.20
C SER A 69 13.58 19.93 42.70
N LEU A 70 13.56 18.68 42.28
CA LEU A 70 13.25 18.24 40.91
C LEU A 70 11.77 17.90 40.72
N PHE A 71 10.92 18.17 41.73
CA PHE A 71 9.47 17.96 41.64
C PHE A 71 8.77 19.31 41.45
N LEU A 72 8.27 19.55 40.23
CA LEU A 72 7.67 20.82 39.84
C LEU A 72 6.19 20.65 39.50
N VAL A 73 5.40 21.68 39.81
CA VAL A 73 3.93 21.65 39.70
C VAL A 73 3.38 22.92 39.02
N ARG A 74 2.15 22.86 38.50
CA ARG A 74 1.39 24.03 38.04
C ARG A 74 0.06 24.16 38.76
N ASP A 75 -0.34 25.40 39.02
CA ASP A 75 -1.60 25.70 39.68
C ASP A 75 -2.81 25.58 38.72
N PRO A 76 -3.99 25.19 39.25
CA PRO A 76 -4.19 24.64 40.59
C PRO A 76 -3.60 23.24 40.76
N PHE A 77 -2.96 22.98 41.90
CA PHE A 77 -2.37 21.70 42.26
C PHE A 77 -2.90 21.22 43.62
N TYR A 78 -3.60 20.08 43.61
CA TYR A 78 -4.15 19.46 44.82
C TYR A 78 -3.32 18.23 45.22
N PRO A 79 -2.36 18.35 46.16
CA PRO A 79 -1.44 17.27 46.54
C PRO A 79 -2.14 16.06 47.19
N GLU A 80 -3.40 16.19 47.62
CA GLU A 80 -4.22 15.10 48.15
C GLU A 80 -4.48 13.98 47.13
N LEU A 81 -4.35 14.31 45.84
CA LEU A 81 -4.57 13.40 44.72
C LEU A 81 -3.32 12.59 44.35
N LEU A 82 -2.23 12.73 45.11
CA LEU A 82 -1.02 11.91 45.00
C LEU A 82 -0.90 11.05 46.25
N ARG A 83 -0.94 9.72 46.10
CA ARG A 83 -0.79 8.79 47.22
C ARG A 83 0.02 7.54 46.89
N ASN A 84 0.90 7.16 47.80
CA ASN A 84 1.67 5.92 47.75
C ASN A 84 2.51 5.77 46.47
N ASN A 85 3.17 6.85 46.04
CA ASN A 85 4.02 6.85 44.84
C ASN A 85 5.50 6.96 45.19
N ILE A 86 6.34 6.56 44.23
CA ILE A 86 7.79 6.73 44.28
C ILE A 86 8.22 7.54 43.06
N PHE A 87 8.95 8.63 43.29
CA PHE A 87 9.38 9.58 42.27
C PHE A 87 10.91 9.65 42.16
N PHE A 88 11.43 9.64 40.93
CA PHE A 88 12.85 9.81 40.63
C PHE A 88 13.08 10.75 39.43
N GLY A 89 14.21 11.47 39.44
CA GLY A 89 14.55 12.47 38.41
C GLY A 89 13.58 13.65 38.38
N LEU A 90 13.65 14.45 37.31
CA LEU A 90 12.76 15.61 37.10
C LEU A 90 11.31 15.17 36.83
N ILE A 91 10.41 15.50 37.75
CA ILE A 91 8.97 15.26 37.64
C ILE A 91 8.27 16.61 37.45
N ARG A 92 7.41 16.70 36.43
CA ARG A 92 6.57 17.89 36.21
C ARG A 92 5.12 17.47 36.12
N ILE A 93 4.28 17.98 37.02
CA ILE A 93 2.84 17.74 37.02
C ILE A 93 2.14 19.05 36.72
N SER A 94 1.29 19.06 35.70
CA SER A 94 0.51 20.24 35.33
C SER A 94 -0.63 20.45 36.34
N ARG A 95 -1.68 21.14 35.93
CA ARG A 95 -2.88 21.32 36.74
C ARG A 95 -3.46 19.97 37.18
N LEU A 96 -3.78 19.85 38.46
CA LEU A 96 -4.34 18.62 39.03
C LEU A 96 -5.43 18.95 40.04
N GLU A 97 -6.68 18.74 39.64
CA GLU A 97 -7.91 19.05 40.36
C GLU A 97 -8.71 17.77 40.67
N PRO A 98 -9.59 17.77 41.70
CA PRO A 98 -10.40 16.60 42.07
C PRO A 98 -11.59 16.42 41.13
N VAL A 99 -11.31 16.00 39.90
CA VAL A 99 -12.30 15.76 38.84
C VAL A 99 -12.36 14.27 38.47
N THR A 100 -13.44 13.88 37.79
CA THR A 100 -13.62 12.51 37.31
C THR A 100 -13.45 12.51 35.79
N LEU A 101 -12.60 11.61 35.29
CA LEU A 101 -12.52 11.29 33.88
C LEU A 101 -13.47 10.13 33.57
N GLU A 102 -14.21 10.24 32.48
CA GLU A 102 -15.09 9.19 31.97
C GLU A 102 -14.69 8.81 30.55
N HIS A 103 -14.60 7.51 30.29
CA HIS A 103 -14.40 6.95 28.96
C HIS A 103 -15.33 5.74 28.76
N HIS A 104 -16.43 5.95 28.03
CA HIS A 104 -17.57 5.03 27.97
C HIS A 104 -18.10 4.73 29.39
N ASP A 105 -18.41 3.48 29.71
CA ASP A 105 -18.97 3.08 31.00
C ASP A 105 -17.91 3.00 32.14
N PHE A 106 -16.71 3.55 31.90
CA PHE A 106 -15.61 3.54 32.87
C PHE A 106 -15.34 4.97 33.35
N SER A 107 -15.46 5.20 34.66
CA SER A 107 -15.15 6.48 35.29
C SER A 107 -14.06 6.29 36.35
N THR A 108 -13.15 7.26 36.45
CA THR A 108 -12.06 7.23 37.43
C THR A 108 -11.72 8.65 37.90
N ALA A 109 -11.34 8.79 39.16
CA ALA A 109 -10.87 10.07 39.68
C ALA A 109 -9.46 10.37 39.16
N THR A 110 -9.18 11.63 38.91
CA THR A 110 -7.82 12.12 38.61
C THR A 110 -6.88 11.93 39.80
N GLY A 111 -5.59 11.93 39.51
CA GLY A 111 -4.54 11.74 40.50
C GLY A 111 -3.54 10.67 40.10
N ILE A 112 -2.54 10.49 40.95
CA ILE A 112 -1.47 9.51 40.75
C ILE A 112 -1.42 8.62 41.99
N TYR A 113 -1.59 7.32 41.80
CA TYR A 113 -1.74 6.38 42.91
C TYR A 113 -0.90 5.11 42.69
N ASN A 114 -0.25 4.63 43.75
CA ASN A 114 0.45 3.33 43.77
C ASN A 114 1.45 3.14 42.61
N SER A 115 2.15 4.20 42.20
CA SER A 115 2.94 4.19 40.97
C SER A 115 4.40 4.59 41.20
N LEU A 116 5.29 3.98 40.40
CA LEU A 116 6.70 4.39 40.28
C LEU A 116 6.84 5.26 39.03
N VAL A 117 7.20 6.54 39.22
CA VAL A 117 7.30 7.53 38.15
C VAL A 117 8.72 8.08 38.09
N ILE A 118 9.36 7.97 36.93
CA ILE A 118 10.77 8.27 36.73
C ILE A 118 10.92 9.24 35.55
N ALA A 119 11.34 10.47 35.85
CA ALA A 119 11.62 11.51 34.88
C ALA A 119 10.46 11.68 33.88
N CYS A 120 9.27 12.11 34.34
CA CYS A 120 8.06 12.23 33.52
C CYS A 120 7.44 13.62 33.57
N ASP A 121 6.79 14.00 32.47
CA ASP A 121 5.88 15.13 32.38
C ASP A 121 4.45 14.62 32.35
N ILE A 122 3.58 15.16 33.21
CA ILE A 122 2.20 14.73 33.35
C ILE A 122 1.30 15.95 33.14
N GLY A 123 0.45 15.86 32.12
CA GLY A 123 -0.48 16.90 31.72
C GLY A 123 -1.63 17.11 32.69
N ASP A 124 -2.56 17.97 32.29
CA ASP A 124 -3.68 18.38 33.12
C ASP A 124 -4.55 17.17 33.47
N ASN A 125 -4.90 17.05 34.75
CA ASN A 125 -6.00 16.20 35.22
C ASN A 125 -5.92 14.76 34.69
N CYS A 126 -4.72 14.16 34.72
CA CYS A 126 -4.53 12.75 34.36
C CYS A 126 -4.97 11.82 35.51
N ALA A 127 -5.37 10.59 35.17
CA ALA A 127 -5.63 9.51 36.12
C ALA A 127 -4.62 8.39 35.90
N ILE A 128 -3.63 8.30 36.81
CA ILE A 128 -2.55 7.31 36.74
C ILE A 128 -2.61 6.43 37.99
N SER A 129 -2.91 5.15 37.85
CA SER A 129 -2.95 4.24 39.00
C SER A 129 -2.29 2.90 38.71
N ASP A 130 -1.62 2.37 39.72
CA ASP A 130 -1.04 1.03 39.71
C ASP A 130 -0.08 0.83 38.51
N CYS A 131 0.71 1.85 38.22
CA CYS A 131 1.74 1.81 37.18
C CYS A 131 3.07 1.41 37.82
N ALA A 132 3.45 0.14 37.67
CA ALA A 132 4.59 -0.44 38.38
C ALA A 132 5.95 0.11 37.90
N TYR A 133 6.03 0.62 36.68
CA TYR A 133 7.20 1.32 36.16
C TYR A 133 6.80 2.27 35.02
N LEU A 134 6.78 3.58 35.28
CA LEU A 134 6.51 4.62 34.29
C LEU A 134 7.75 5.52 34.16
N SER A 135 8.39 5.54 33.00
CA SER A 135 9.71 6.16 32.85
C SER A 135 9.95 6.84 31.50
N HIS A 136 10.42 8.09 31.54
CA HIS A 136 10.82 8.91 30.37
C HIS A 136 9.68 9.13 29.35
N TYR A 137 8.50 9.45 29.87
CA TYR A 137 7.31 9.80 29.08
C TYR A 137 6.86 11.24 29.33
N ILE A 138 6.37 11.86 28.26
CA ILE A 138 5.51 13.05 28.31
C ILE A 138 4.07 12.56 28.11
N ILE A 139 3.28 12.64 29.17
CA ILE A 139 1.86 12.30 29.19
C ILE A 139 1.09 13.61 29.06
N ASP A 140 0.26 13.71 28.04
CA ASP A 140 -0.53 14.90 27.76
C ASP A 140 -1.87 14.88 28.54
N ASP A 141 -2.72 15.89 28.35
CA ASP A 141 -3.88 16.13 29.20
C ASP A 141 -4.91 14.98 29.20
N HIS A 142 -5.59 14.80 30.34
CA HIS A 142 -6.73 13.91 30.54
C HIS A 142 -6.47 12.44 30.17
N CYS A 143 -5.22 11.99 30.26
CA CYS A 143 -4.87 10.60 30.00
C CYS A 143 -5.28 9.69 31.17
N ILE A 144 -5.72 8.48 30.84
CA ILE A 144 -6.05 7.42 31.80
C ILE A 144 -5.05 6.29 31.65
N LEU A 145 -4.18 6.08 32.64
CA LEU A 145 -3.19 5.00 32.71
C LEU A 145 -3.47 4.14 33.94
N ILE A 146 -4.01 2.94 33.75
CA ILE A 146 -4.42 2.07 34.87
C ILE A 146 -3.82 0.68 34.73
N ASN A 147 -3.21 0.20 35.81
CA ASN A 147 -2.68 -1.16 35.93
C ASN A 147 -1.72 -1.49 34.78
N ASN A 148 -0.69 -0.65 34.61
CA ASN A 148 0.34 -0.83 33.60
C ASN A 148 1.61 -1.35 34.27
N ALA A 149 2.07 -2.54 33.89
CA ALA A 149 3.23 -3.16 34.55
C ALA A 149 4.56 -2.50 34.14
N GLU A 150 4.71 -2.08 32.88
CA GLU A 150 5.92 -1.41 32.41
C GLU A 150 5.60 -0.46 31.23
N LEU A 151 5.92 0.82 31.41
CA LEU A 151 5.96 1.88 30.39
C LEU A 151 7.35 2.54 30.47
N GLN A 152 8.24 2.24 29.53
CA GLN A 152 9.62 2.74 29.55
C GLN A 152 10.08 3.23 28.18
N VAL A 153 10.86 4.31 28.15
CA VAL A 153 11.57 4.75 26.94
C VAL A 153 13.07 4.70 27.16
N SER A 154 13.78 4.19 26.17
CA SER A 154 15.24 4.24 26.06
C SER A 154 15.69 5.53 25.38
N ASN A 155 16.89 5.99 25.71
CA ASN A 155 17.45 7.21 25.14
C ASN A 155 17.80 7.12 23.64
N HIS A 156 17.69 5.93 23.04
CA HIS A 156 17.92 5.65 21.62
C HIS A 156 16.64 5.12 20.94
N ALA A 157 15.46 5.42 21.51
CA ALA A 157 14.18 5.03 20.94
C ALA A 157 14.00 5.59 19.52
N LYS A 158 13.57 4.73 18.60
CA LYS A 158 13.32 5.07 17.19
C LYS A 158 11.83 5.20 16.87
N PHE A 159 10.97 4.77 17.80
CA PHE A 159 9.52 4.75 17.65
C PHE A 159 9.06 4.04 16.37
N GLY A 160 9.73 2.95 16.00
CA GLY A 160 9.42 2.15 14.81
C GLY A 160 10.03 2.67 13.50
N ASN A 161 10.63 3.87 13.48
CA ASN A 161 11.30 4.40 12.31
C ASN A 161 12.63 3.67 12.03
N GLY A 162 12.92 3.44 10.76
CA GLY A 162 14.12 2.75 10.27
C GLY A 162 15.36 3.64 10.23
N ILE A 163 15.60 4.41 11.29
CA ILE A 163 16.75 5.32 11.44
C ILE A 163 17.82 4.73 12.36
N ILE A 164 19.00 5.36 12.39
CA ILE A 164 20.11 5.06 13.29
C ILE A 164 20.41 6.27 14.17
N MET A 165 20.45 6.07 15.48
CA MET A 165 20.76 7.12 16.45
C MET A 165 22.28 7.37 16.51
N GLU A 166 22.72 8.55 16.97
CA GLU A 166 24.13 8.98 16.96
C GLU A 166 25.13 8.04 17.68
N SER A 167 24.66 7.18 18.59
CA SER A 167 25.50 6.22 19.31
C SER A 167 25.46 4.80 18.75
N GLU A 168 24.76 4.57 17.65
CA GLU A 168 24.44 3.24 17.15
C GLU A 168 25.17 2.92 15.85
N ASP A 169 25.45 1.63 15.66
CA ASP A 169 26.00 1.09 14.42
C ASP A 169 24.88 0.80 13.40
N GLU A 170 25.20 0.86 12.10
CA GLU A 170 24.24 0.61 11.02
C GLU A 170 23.57 -0.78 11.11
N SER A 171 24.26 -1.77 11.70
CA SER A 171 23.73 -3.14 11.89
C SER A 171 22.47 -3.23 12.75
N VAL A 172 22.17 -2.21 13.58
CA VAL A 172 20.93 -2.19 14.38
C VAL A 172 19.76 -1.49 13.69
N ARG A 173 19.90 -1.13 12.41
CA ARG A 173 18.81 -0.53 11.64
C ARG A 173 17.66 -1.51 11.49
N ILE A 174 16.46 -0.99 11.63
CA ILE A 174 15.25 -1.74 11.36
C ILE A 174 14.85 -1.49 9.92
N THR A 175 14.74 -2.58 9.18
CA THR A 175 14.24 -2.65 7.80
C THR A 175 12.98 -3.51 7.74
N LEU A 176 12.18 -3.30 6.71
CA LEU A 176 11.12 -4.22 6.29
C LEU A 176 11.56 -4.89 4.99
N ASP A 177 11.53 -6.23 4.96
CA ASP A 177 11.86 -7.03 3.78
C ASP A 177 10.56 -7.33 3.03
N VAL A 178 10.06 -6.37 2.27
CA VAL A 178 8.81 -6.55 1.52
C VAL A 178 9.04 -7.34 0.24
N MET A 179 8.00 -8.02 -0.25
CA MET A 179 7.92 -8.78 -1.51
C MET A 179 8.84 -10.01 -1.61
N ASN A 180 10.09 -9.94 -1.18
CA ASN A 180 11.04 -11.05 -1.27
C ASN A 180 11.51 -11.47 0.13
N GLU A 181 11.29 -12.74 0.49
CA GLU A 181 11.69 -13.25 1.79
C GLU A 181 13.21 -13.38 1.96
N ASN A 182 13.94 -13.62 0.86
CA ASN A 182 15.39 -13.70 0.89
C ASN A 182 16.08 -12.32 0.93
N GLY A 183 15.30 -11.25 1.11
CA GLY A 183 15.79 -9.87 1.14
C GLY A 183 15.97 -9.29 -0.26
N GLY A 184 16.86 -8.32 -0.39
CA GLY A 184 17.10 -7.61 -1.66
C GLY A 184 16.07 -6.52 -2.00
N ARG A 185 14.87 -6.55 -1.40
CA ARG A 185 13.81 -5.52 -1.52
C ARG A 185 13.50 -4.76 -0.24
N TRP A 186 14.45 -4.74 0.69
CA TRP A 186 14.28 -4.06 1.96
C TRP A 186 14.04 -2.55 1.81
N ILE A 187 13.21 -2.00 2.69
CA ILE A 187 12.90 -0.56 2.78
C ILE A 187 13.08 -0.08 4.23
N TYR A 188 13.27 1.23 4.42
CA TYR A 188 13.32 1.82 5.76
C TYR A 188 11.93 2.35 6.14
N PRO A 189 11.26 1.78 7.17
CA PRO A 189 9.97 2.29 7.61
C PRO A 189 10.11 3.72 8.12
N PHE A 190 9.13 4.56 7.85
CA PHE A 190 9.08 5.90 8.43
C PHE A 190 7.64 6.31 8.72
N ASN A 191 7.48 7.17 9.73
CA ASN A 191 6.16 7.67 10.08
C ASN A 191 5.61 8.53 8.94
N GLY A 192 4.43 8.16 8.43
CA GLY A 192 3.81 8.74 7.25
C GLY A 192 4.08 7.98 5.93
N MET A 193 4.76 6.83 5.95
CA MET A 193 5.00 6.02 4.74
C MET A 193 3.69 5.59 4.07
N LEU A 194 3.58 5.85 2.76
CA LEU A 194 2.48 5.40 1.90
C LEU A 194 2.88 4.13 1.13
N PRO A 195 1.92 3.32 0.64
CA PRO A 195 2.23 2.17 -0.20
C PRO A 195 2.99 2.55 -1.49
N ALA A 196 2.77 3.76 -2.02
CA ALA A 196 3.52 4.31 -3.14
C ALA A 196 5.02 4.42 -2.83
N ASP A 197 5.38 4.96 -1.66
CA ASP A 197 6.78 5.12 -1.22
C ASP A 197 7.47 3.77 -1.09
N ALA A 198 6.78 2.83 -0.44
CA ALA A 198 7.27 1.47 -0.27
C ALA A 198 7.45 0.77 -1.62
N TRP A 199 6.54 0.98 -2.57
CA TRP A 199 6.63 0.40 -3.91
C TRP A 199 7.79 0.96 -4.71
N LEU A 200 7.97 2.29 -4.75
CA LEU A 200 9.10 2.91 -5.44
C LEU A 200 10.43 2.37 -4.90
N TRP A 201 10.55 2.26 -3.58
CA TRP A 201 11.77 1.80 -2.93
C TRP A 201 12.00 0.28 -3.11
N ALA A 202 10.94 -0.52 -3.08
CA ALA A 202 11.06 -1.97 -3.21
C ALA A 202 11.22 -2.44 -4.68
N LYS A 203 10.64 -1.72 -5.65
CA LYS A 203 10.57 -2.16 -7.05
C LYS A 203 11.82 -1.80 -7.85
N PHE A 204 12.26 -0.53 -7.82
CA PHE A 204 13.31 0.04 -8.67
C PHE A 204 14.72 -0.14 -8.09
N ARG A 205 15.07 -1.38 -7.73
CA ARG A 205 16.34 -1.71 -7.05
C ARG A 205 17.56 -1.58 -7.93
N ASP A 206 17.37 -1.46 -9.24
CA ASP A 206 18.38 -1.18 -10.25
C ASP A 206 18.76 0.30 -10.33
N ARG A 207 18.04 1.20 -9.65
CA ARG A 207 18.32 2.64 -9.57
C ARG A 207 19.03 3.00 -8.27
N ASP A 208 20.35 2.83 -8.23
CA ASP A 208 21.16 3.07 -7.02
C ASP A 208 20.98 4.50 -6.47
N THR A 209 20.98 5.51 -7.34
CA THR A 209 20.79 6.91 -6.94
C THR A 209 19.44 7.12 -6.27
N LEU A 210 18.36 6.55 -6.81
CA LEU A 210 17.04 6.60 -6.18
C LEU A 210 17.05 5.99 -4.77
N MET A 211 17.70 4.83 -4.58
CA MET A 211 17.80 4.16 -3.27
C MET A 211 18.56 5.02 -2.24
N GLU A 212 19.67 5.65 -2.65
CA GLU A 212 20.44 6.57 -1.83
C GLU A 212 19.62 7.79 -1.42
N ARG A 213 18.83 8.36 -2.34
CA ARG A 213 17.94 9.50 -2.08
C ARG A 213 16.87 9.14 -1.05
N PHE A 214 16.22 7.98 -1.16
CA PHE A 214 15.23 7.53 -0.17
C PHE A 214 15.84 7.30 1.22
N ALA A 215 17.02 6.69 1.29
CA ALA A 215 17.75 6.52 2.54
C ALA A 215 18.07 7.89 3.18
N TRP A 216 18.56 8.84 2.38
CA TRP A 216 18.87 10.20 2.84
C TRP A 216 17.63 10.97 3.31
N MET A 217 16.52 10.95 2.56
CA MET A 217 15.25 11.58 2.93
C MET A 217 14.73 11.03 4.26
N THR A 218 14.84 9.72 4.46
CA THR A 218 14.41 9.03 5.69
C THR A 218 15.28 9.41 6.89
N ASN A 219 16.61 9.40 6.72
CA ASN A 219 17.54 9.79 7.78
C ASN A 219 17.44 11.27 8.16
N THR A 220 17.00 12.13 7.24
CA THR A 220 16.86 13.58 7.46
C THR A 220 15.50 13.96 8.05
N LYS A 221 14.46 13.12 7.87
CA LYS A 221 13.10 13.39 8.36
C LYS A 221 12.99 13.37 9.89
N PHE A 222 13.85 12.61 10.58
CA PHE A 222 13.76 12.42 12.03
C PHE A 222 15.04 12.84 12.73
N ASP A 223 14.87 13.33 13.95
CA ASP A 223 15.98 13.68 14.83
C ASP A 223 16.69 12.41 15.35
N ARG A 224 18.01 12.37 15.17
CA ARG A 224 18.87 11.24 15.49
C ARG A 224 19.62 11.40 16.82
N ARG A 225 19.44 12.54 17.50
CA ARG A 225 20.00 12.83 18.81
C ARG A 225 19.41 11.90 19.86
N LEU A 226 20.21 11.54 20.86
CA LEU A 226 19.76 10.72 21.99
C LEU A 226 18.91 11.52 22.95
N GLY A 227 18.00 10.84 23.65
CA GLY A 227 17.30 11.40 24.81
C GLY A 227 15.88 11.89 24.56
N ARG A 228 15.28 11.54 23.42
CA ARG A 228 13.85 11.82 23.19
C ARG A 228 12.97 10.96 24.08
N TYR A 229 11.93 11.58 24.62
CA TYR A 229 10.93 10.95 25.46
C TYR A 229 9.82 10.35 24.60
N GLY A 230 9.18 9.29 25.12
CA GLY A 230 7.93 8.80 24.55
C GLY A 230 6.81 9.80 24.84
N VAL A 231 5.78 9.79 24.00
CA VAL A 231 4.61 10.65 24.15
C VAL A 231 3.37 9.78 24.30
N ILE A 232 2.49 10.15 25.21
CA ILE A 232 1.11 9.68 25.29
C ILE A 232 0.22 10.90 25.10
N GLY A 233 -0.36 11.03 23.91
CA GLY A 233 -1.15 12.19 23.50
C GLY A 233 -2.46 12.31 24.26
N ARG A 234 -3.03 13.52 24.26
CA ARG A 234 -4.20 13.88 25.07
C ARG A 234 -5.37 12.93 24.91
N ASP A 235 -6.16 12.81 25.97
CA ASP A 235 -7.40 12.01 26.00
C ASP A 235 -7.16 10.52 25.67
N SER A 236 -5.93 10.01 25.83
CA SER A 236 -5.61 8.59 25.57
C SER A 236 -5.86 7.70 26.79
N VAL A 237 -6.23 6.46 26.52
CA VAL A 237 -6.62 5.47 27.54
C VAL A 237 -5.79 4.20 27.40
N LEU A 238 -4.93 3.94 28.39
CA LEU A 238 -4.04 2.79 28.50
C LEU A 238 -4.40 1.96 29.74
N LYS A 239 -5.02 0.81 29.55
CA LYS A 239 -5.51 -0.04 30.64
C LYS A 239 -4.97 -1.48 30.59
N HIS A 240 -4.51 -2.00 31.73
CA HIS A 240 -4.14 -3.42 31.89
C HIS A 240 -3.05 -3.89 30.91
N ASN A 241 -2.03 -3.06 30.64
CA ASN A 241 -0.98 -3.39 29.69
C ASN A 241 0.23 -4.00 30.40
N ARG A 242 0.91 -4.97 29.75
CA ARG A 242 2.12 -5.57 30.33
C ARG A 242 3.39 -4.82 29.97
N ILE A 243 3.86 -4.82 28.72
CA ILE A 243 5.05 -4.02 28.35
C ILE A 243 4.72 -3.10 27.19
N ILE A 244 4.82 -1.78 27.40
CA ILE A 244 4.89 -0.75 26.36
C ILE A 244 6.26 -0.10 26.47
N LYS A 245 7.06 -0.19 25.41
CA LYS A 245 8.44 0.26 25.44
C LYS A 245 8.83 0.99 24.16
N ASP A 246 9.50 2.13 24.28
CA ASP A 246 9.95 2.93 23.14
C ASP A 246 8.79 3.29 22.19
N THR A 247 7.66 3.77 22.73
CA THR A 247 6.47 4.06 21.92
C THR A 247 6.11 5.53 21.90
N TYR A 248 5.68 5.99 20.73
CA TYR A 248 4.99 7.26 20.54
C TYR A 248 3.50 6.97 20.31
N ILE A 249 2.62 7.55 21.13
CA ILE A 249 1.17 7.34 21.09
C ILE A 249 0.49 8.68 20.87
N GLY A 250 -0.25 8.81 19.77
CA GLY A 250 -1.03 10.00 19.43
C GLY A 250 -2.25 10.21 20.34
N GLU A 251 -2.97 11.30 20.13
CA GLU A 251 -4.15 11.64 20.94
C GLU A 251 -5.30 10.64 20.79
N SER A 252 -6.14 10.54 21.81
CA SER A 252 -7.35 9.71 21.84
C SER A 252 -7.10 8.23 21.49
N ALA A 253 -5.90 7.73 21.74
CA ALA A 253 -5.58 6.33 21.50
C ALA A 253 -6.22 5.45 22.59
N TYR A 254 -6.75 4.29 22.20
CA TYR A 254 -7.32 3.33 23.14
C TYR A 254 -6.51 2.03 23.12
N ILE A 255 -5.81 1.73 24.21
CA ILE A 255 -4.95 0.56 24.35
C ILE A 255 -5.34 -0.21 25.60
N LYS A 256 -5.86 -1.42 25.43
CA LYS A 256 -6.32 -2.26 26.53
C LYS A 256 -5.79 -3.68 26.43
N GLY A 257 -5.18 -4.18 27.51
CA GLY A 257 -4.83 -5.60 27.63
C GLY A 257 -3.72 -6.06 26.70
N SER A 258 -2.88 -5.15 26.20
CA SER A 258 -1.77 -5.51 25.31
C SER A 258 -0.69 -6.29 26.07
N ASN A 259 -0.12 -7.30 25.42
CA ASN A 259 0.93 -8.13 26.00
C ASN A 259 2.31 -7.49 25.81
N LYS A 260 2.55 -6.92 24.63
CA LYS A 260 3.83 -6.28 24.29
C LYS A 260 3.67 -5.28 23.15
N LEU A 261 3.96 -4.03 23.41
CA LEU A 261 4.09 -2.97 22.41
C LEU A 261 5.51 -2.44 22.48
N LYS A 262 6.33 -2.62 21.45
CA LYS A 262 7.73 -2.23 21.50
C LYS A 262 8.18 -1.52 20.24
N ASN A 263 8.82 -0.36 20.40
CA ASN A 263 9.40 0.43 19.33
C ASN A 263 8.35 0.75 18.25
N LEU A 264 7.35 1.53 18.63
CA LEU A 264 6.17 1.81 17.80
C LEU A 264 5.89 3.29 17.67
N THR A 265 5.37 3.68 16.51
CA THR A 265 4.56 4.89 16.37
C THR A 265 3.10 4.45 16.21
N ILE A 266 2.24 4.90 17.12
CA ILE A 266 0.80 4.68 17.08
C ILE A 266 0.16 6.02 16.78
N ASN A 267 -0.04 6.33 15.49
CA ASN A 267 -0.74 7.54 15.10
C ASN A 267 -2.22 7.39 15.48
N SER A 268 -2.73 8.39 16.17
CA SER A 268 -4.10 8.45 16.63
C SER A 268 -4.52 9.90 16.68
N LYS A 269 -5.79 10.15 16.36
CA LYS A 269 -6.42 11.45 16.55
C LYS A 269 -7.85 11.32 17.02
N SER A 270 -8.40 12.35 17.64
CA SER A 270 -9.80 12.41 18.10
C SER A 270 -10.81 12.02 17.01
N GLN A 271 -10.58 12.47 15.77
CA GLN A 271 -11.42 12.15 14.60
C GLN A 271 -11.18 10.74 14.01
N ALA A 272 -10.06 10.09 14.31
CA ALA A 272 -9.73 8.73 13.87
C ALA A 272 -8.85 8.04 14.93
N PRO A 273 -9.48 7.63 16.04
CA PRO A 273 -8.75 7.04 17.15
C PRO A 273 -8.24 5.66 16.77
N THR A 274 -6.96 5.40 17.03
CA THR A 274 -6.35 4.08 16.85
C THR A 274 -6.56 3.24 18.11
N GLN A 275 -6.96 1.97 17.89
CA GLN A 275 -7.38 1.08 18.96
C GLN A 275 -6.57 -0.23 18.94
N ILE A 276 -6.03 -0.60 20.10
CA ILE A 276 -5.29 -1.82 20.33
C ILE A 276 -5.93 -2.57 21.51
N GLY A 277 -6.43 -3.78 21.25
CA GLY A 277 -7.11 -4.60 22.24
C GLY A 277 -6.26 -5.70 22.86
N GLU A 278 -6.97 -6.63 23.50
CA GLU A 278 -6.38 -7.61 24.40
C GLU A 278 -5.51 -8.65 23.66
N GLY A 279 -4.42 -9.05 24.32
CA GLY A 279 -3.50 -10.10 23.87
C GLY A 279 -2.58 -9.69 22.72
N VAL A 280 -2.64 -8.44 22.26
CA VAL A 280 -1.89 -7.96 21.10
C VAL A 280 -0.38 -7.83 21.39
N GLU A 281 0.44 -8.22 20.42
CA GLU A 281 1.90 -8.09 20.42
C GLU A 281 2.37 -7.35 19.15
N LEU A 282 2.90 -6.13 19.29
CA LEU A 282 3.40 -5.31 18.18
C LEU A 282 4.85 -4.90 18.45
N VAL A 283 5.75 -5.15 17.49
CA VAL A 283 7.18 -4.88 17.64
C VAL A 283 7.74 -4.24 16.36
N ASN A 284 8.46 -3.13 16.49
CA ASN A 284 9.13 -2.44 15.38
C ASN A 284 8.15 -2.07 14.25
N GLY A 285 7.26 -1.14 14.48
CA GLY A 285 6.24 -0.84 13.48
C GLY A 285 5.53 0.49 13.66
N ILE A 286 4.74 0.81 12.65
CA ILE A 286 4.05 2.10 12.52
C ILE A 286 2.59 1.80 12.20
N LEU A 287 1.69 2.42 12.97
CA LEU A 287 0.26 2.38 12.73
C LEU A 287 -0.19 3.76 12.31
N GLY A 288 -0.90 3.85 11.18
CA GLY A 288 -1.60 5.03 10.71
C GLY A 288 -2.83 5.35 11.57
N TYR A 289 -3.56 6.38 11.18
CA TYR A 289 -4.72 6.86 11.91
C TYR A 289 -5.92 5.92 11.77
N GLY A 290 -6.74 5.79 12.81
CA GLY A 290 -7.95 4.96 12.80
C GLY A 290 -7.69 3.46 12.68
N CYS A 291 -6.47 2.99 12.96
CA CYS A 291 -6.12 1.59 12.90
C CYS A 291 -6.80 0.78 14.02
N ARG A 292 -7.07 -0.50 13.75
CA ARG A 292 -7.76 -1.40 14.68
C ARG A 292 -7.03 -2.73 14.80
N VAL A 293 -6.42 -3.00 15.95
CA VAL A 293 -5.67 -4.24 16.19
C VAL A 293 -6.27 -4.96 17.40
N PHE A 294 -6.89 -6.12 17.19
CA PHE A 294 -7.69 -6.79 18.22
C PHE A 294 -7.46 -8.30 18.30
N TYR A 295 -7.83 -8.88 19.44
CA TYR A 295 -7.98 -10.32 19.61
C TYR A 295 -6.68 -11.11 19.37
N GLY A 296 -5.61 -10.76 20.08
CA GLY A 296 -4.37 -11.54 20.07
C GLY A 296 -3.53 -11.45 18.79
N CYS A 297 -3.72 -10.41 17.97
CA CYS A 297 -2.90 -10.21 16.77
C CYS A 297 -1.42 -9.99 17.09
N LYS A 298 -0.56 -10.39 16.16
CA LYS A 298 0.88 -10.22 16.25
C LYS A 298 1.41 -9.49 15.03
N ALA A 299 2.23 -8.47 15.22
CA ALA A 299 2.92 -7.84 14.10
C ALA A 299 4.36 -7.48 14.45
N VAL A 300 5.27 -7.74 13.50
CA VAL A 300 6.71 -7.52 13.67
C VAL A 300 7.28 -6.92 12.39
N ARG A 301 7.97 -5.78 12.48
CA ARG A 301 8.54 -5.07 11.32
C ARG A 301 7.45 -4.78 10.29
N PHE A 302 6.59 -3.83 10.60
CA PHE A 302 5.39 -3.59 9.83
C PHE A 302 5.03 -2.10 9.71
N VAL A 303 4.32 -1.78 8.63
CA VAL A 303 3.60 -0.52 8.50
C VAL A 303 2.14 -0.86 8.22
N MET A 304 1.23 -0.39 9.07
CA MET A 304 -0.21 -0.38 8.79
C MET A 304 -0.60 1.04 8.43
N CYS A 305 -1.07 1.27 7.21
CA CYS A 305 -1.54 2.57 6.78
C CYS A 305 -2.96 2.87 7.33
N ASP A 306 -3.46 4.06 7.09
CA ASP A 306 -4.70 4.58 7.68
C ASP A 306 -5.92 3.67 7.52
N ASN A 307 -6.69 3.59 8.61
CA ASN A 307 -7.94 2.83 8.73
C ASN A 307 -7.79 1.32 8.39
N SER A 308 -6.58 0.76 8.52
CA SER A 308 -6.35 -0.67 8.39
C SER A 308 -6.63 -1.44 9.68
N ALA A 309 -6.94 -2.73 9.56
CA ALA A 309 -7.32 -3.57 10.68
C ALA A 309 -6.66 -4.95 10.67
N LEU A 310 -6.17 -5.36 11.84
CA LEU A 310 -5.74 -6.72 12.16
C LEU A 310 -6.65 -7.30 13.24
N LYS A 311 -7.23 -8.48 13.00
CA LYS A 311 -8.17 -9.10 13.94
C LYS A 311 -7.92 -10.61 14.10
N TYR A 312 -8.40 -11.14 15.23
CA TYR A 312 -8.56 -12.57 15.47
C TYR A 312 -7.27 -13.38 15.27
N GLY A 313 -6.16 -12.94 15.87
CA GLY A 313 -4.89 -13.65 15.83
C GLY A 313 -4.11 -13.52 14.52
N ALA A 314 -4.49 -12.59 13.63
CA ALA A 314 -3.74 -12.32 12.40
C ALA A 314 -2.27 -11.98 12.70
N ARG A 315 -1.38 -12.42 11.81
CA ARG A 315 0.06 -12.18 11.86
C ARG A 315 0.51 -11.34 10.68
N LEU A 316 1.18 -10.22 10.95
CA LEU A 316 1.72 -9.30 9.95
C LEU A 316 3.23 -9.10 10.16
N ILE A 317 4.06 -9.67 9.29
CA ILE A 317 5.50 -9.76 9.49
C ILE A 317 6.24 -9.24 8.25
N HIS A 318 7.23 -8.36 8.43
CA HIS A 318 8.01 -7.75 7.32
C HIS A 318 7.12 -7.18 6.20
N SER A 319 6.00 -6.52 6.56
CA SER A 319 4.94 -6.21 5.60
C SER A 319 4.39 -4.79 5.73
N VAL A 320 4.00 -4.22 4.59
CA VAL A 320 3.22 -2.97 4.50
C VAL A 320 1.78 -3.33 4.16
N LEU A 321 0.84 -2.92 5.01
CA LEU A 321 -0.59 -3.11 4.82
C LEU A 321 -1.25 -1.76 4.51
N GLY A 322 -1.54 -1.54 3.22
CA GLY A 322 -2.15 -0.33 2.70
C GLY A 322 -3.53 -0.05 3.29
N GLU A 323 -3.98 1.18 3.09
CA GLU A 323 -5.11 1.80 3.76
C GLU A 323 -6.42 1.06 3.56
N ASN A 324 -7.33 1.20 4.52
CA ASN A 324 -8.66 0.57 4.50
C ASN A 324 -8.63 -0.96 4.36
N SER A 325 -7.49 -1.61 4.59
CA SER A 325 -7.37 -3.06 4.45
C SER A 325 -7.78 -3.76 5.74
N THR A 326 -8.44 -4.91 5.62
CA THR A 326 -8.88 -5.71 6.77
C THR A 326 -8.36 -7.13 6.66
N VAL A 327 -7.57 -7.52 7.66
CA VAL A 327 -6.93 -8.83 7.75
C VAL A 327 -7.36 -9.52 9.06
N SER A 328 -7.85 -10.75 8.96
CA SER A 328 -8.29 -11.55 10.10
C SER A 328 -7.79 -12.99 10.00
N CYS A 329 -7.37 -13.55 11.14
CA CYS A 329 -7.08 -14.97 11.34
C CYS A 329 -5.89 -15.57 10.56
N CYS A 330 -5.27 -14.83 9.64
CA CYS A 330 -4.30 -15.36 8.67
C CYS A 330 -2.85 -14.93 8.94
N GLU A 331 -1.94 -15.46 8.13
CA GLU A 331 -0.51 -15.15 8.17
C GLU A 331 -0.05 -14.40 6.90
N ILE A 332 0.55 -13.22 7.11
CA ILE A 332 1.08 -12.33 6.08
C ILE A 332 2.58 -12.09 6.37
N LEU A 333 3.44 -12.55 5.48
CA LEU A 333 4.90 -12.53 5.62
C LEU A 333 5.59 -11.93 4.38
N ASN A 334 6.39 -10.88 4.55
CA ASN A 334 7.18 -10.24 3.48
C ASN A 334 6.32 -9.73 2.31
N ASN A 335 5.30 -8.92 2.58
CA ASN A 335 4.36 -8.42 1.57
C ASN A 335 4.33 -6.91 1.45
N LEU A 336 4.08 -6.43 0.24
CA LEU A 336 3.63 -5.07 -0.03
C LEU A 336 2.19 -5.12 -0.54
N ILE A 337 1.27 -4.62 0.27
CA ILE A 337 -0.17 -4.69 0.00
C ILE A 337 -0.70 -3.27 -0.14
N PHE A 338 -1.28 -2.96 -1.29
CA PHE A 338 -1.92 -1.67 -1.57
C PHE A 338 -3.34 -1.61 -0.96
N PRO A 339 -4.00 -0.45 -0.97
CA PRO A 339 -5.26 -0.22 -0.27
C PRO A 339 -6.40 -1.18 -0.63
N ALA A 340 -7.36 -1.27 0.31
CA ALA A 340 -8.60 -2.04 0.18
C ALA A 340 -8.38 -3.55 -0.05
N HIS A 341 -7.41 -4.13 0.65
CA HIS A 341 -7.21 -5.58 0.69
C HIS A 341 -8.07 -6.25 1.75
N GLU A 342 -8.66 -7.39 1.42
CA GLU A 342 -9.55 -8.14 2.29
C GLU A 342 -9.11 -9.61 2.41
N GLN A 343 -8.83 -10.04 3.65
CA GLN A 343 -8.48 -11.41 3.97
C GLN A 343 -9.05 -11.76 5.35
N HIS A 344 -10.07 -12.62 5.41
CA HIS A 344 -10.82 -12.83 6.66
C HIS A 344 -10.70 -14.23 7.26
N HIS A 345 -10.09 -15.17 6.53
CA HIS A 345 -10.19 -16.58 6.82
C HIS A 345 -8.87 -17.16 7.34
N ASN A 346 -8.98 -17.99 8.37
CA ASN A 346 -7.88 -18.57 9.14
C ASN A 346 -6.88 -19.42 8.37
N THR A 347 -7.27 -19.95 7.21
CA THR A 347 -6.47 -20.91 6.43
C THR A 347 -5.73 -20.29 5.25
N SER A 348 -5.73 -18.96 5.12
CA SER A 348 -5.05 -18.28 4.01
C SER A 348 -3.63 -17.85 4.39
N PHE A 349 -2.69 -18.02 3.46
CA PHE A 349 -1.29 -17.62 3.58
C PHE A 349 -0.96 -16.67 2.43
N LEU A 350 -0.32 -15.55 2.76
CA LEU A 350 0.18 -14.58 1.79
C LEU A 350 1.64 -14.30 2.11
N ILE A 351 2.53 -14.75 1.23
CA ILE A 351 3.97 -14.73 1.44
C ILE A 351 4.63 -14.13 0.20
N ALA A 352 5.68 -13.32 0.39
CA ALA A 352 6.54 -12.85 -0.70
C ALA A 352 5.76 -12.27 -1.91
N SER A 353 4.84 -11.33 -1.64
CA SER A 353 3.93 -10.83 -2.67
C SER A 353 3.81 -9.30 -2.70
N LEU A 354 3.69 -8.76 -3.92
CA LEU A 354 3.10 -7.46 -4.21
C LEU A 354 1.63 -7.66 -4.63
N ILE A 355 0.70 -7.17 -3.82
CA ILE A 355 -0.73 -7.19 -4.12
C ILE A 355 -1.22 -5.76 -4.31
N LYS A 356 -1.57 -5.37 -5.55
CA LYS A 356 -1.91 -3.98 -5.93
C LYS A 356 -3.30 -3.52 -5.51
N GLY A 357 -3.84 -4.10 -4.44
CA GLY A 357 -5.03 -3.60 -3.73
C GLY A 357 -6.35 -4.05 -4.33
N GLN A 358 -7.46 -3.59 -3.76
CA GLN A 358 -8.83 -3.99 -4.13
C GLN A 358 -9.02 -5.53 -4.19
N SER A 359 -8.21 -6.26 -3.44
CA SER A 359 -8.04 -7.71 -3.57
C SER A 359 -8.83 -8.45 -2.50
N ASN A 360 -9.14 -9.70 -2.79
CA ASN A 360 -9.86 -10.58 -1.86
C ASN A 360 -9.23 -11.97 -1.84
N LEU A 361 -8.70 -12.37 -0.69
CA LEU A 361 -8.13 -13.70 -0.51
C LEU A 361 -9.15 -14.62 0.16
N ALA A 362 -9.56 -15.65 -0.58
CA ALA A 362 -10.51 -16.64 -0.09
C ALA A 362 -9.87 -17.59 0.94
N ALA A 363 -10.71 -18.34 1.66
CA ALA A 363 -10.25 -19.35 2.61
C ALA A 363 -9.38 -20.42 1.92
N GLY A 364 -8.29 -20.82 2.57
CA GLY A 364 -7.38 -21.84 2.06
C GLY A 364 -6.47 -21.39 0.92
N ALA A 365 -6.55 -20.14 0.47
CA ALA A 365 -5.63 -19.61 -0.55
C ALA A 365 -4.20 -19.54 0.01
N THR A 366 -3.24 -20.13 -0.69
CA THR A 366 -1.82 -20.15 -0.37
C THR A 366 -1.06 -19.48 -1.50
N ILE A 367 -0.74 -18.20 -1.31
CA ILE A 367 -0.15 -17.33 -2.33
C ILE A 367 1.28 -17.00 -1.95
N GLY A 368 2.20 -17.33 -2.85
CA GLY A 368 3.63 -17.29 -2.60
C GLY A 368 4.10 -18.45 -1.74
N SER A 369 5.42 -18.58 -1.64
CA SER A 369 6.08 -19.65 -0.89
C SER A 369 7.51 -19.25 -0.58
N ASN A 370 7.97 -19.61 0.61
CA ASN A 370 9.33 -19.44 1.10
C ASN A 370 10.10 -20.77 1.27
N HIS A 371 9.51 -21.84 0.74
CA HIS A 371 10.00 -23.20 0.91
C HIS A 371 10.05 -23.91 -0.44
N ASN A 372 10.72 -23.29 -1.42
CA ASN A 372 10.83 -23.85 -2.77
C ASN A 372 12.07 -24.75 -2.96
N SER A 373 12.86 -24.98 -1.92
CA SER A 373 14.02 -25.91 -1.80
C SER A 373 15.21 -25.67 -2.73
N ARG A 374 14.99 -25.46 -4.03
CA ARG A 374 16.02 -25.46 -5.09
C ARG A 374 16.02 -24.20 -5.96
N ALA A 375 15.12 -23.27 -5.72
CA ALA A 375 15.07 -21.96 -6.36
C ALA A 375 15.04 -20.87 -5.28
N PRO A 376 15.54 -19.65 -5.54
CA PRO A 376 15.21 -18.50 -4.72
C PRO A 376 13.69 -18.42 -4.54
N ASP A 377 13.24 -18.03 -3.36
CA ASP A 377 11.80 -17.89 -3.11
C ASP A 377 11.16 -16.96 -4.13
N GLY A 378 9.97 -17.36 -4.59
CA GLY A 378 9.33 -16.74 -5.73
C GLY A 378 8.49 -15.54 -5.31
N GLU A 379 8.67 -14.41 -6.01
CA GLU A 379 7.83 -13.22 -5.82
C GLU A 379 6.54 -13.31 -6.63
N ILE A 380 5.40 -13.00 -6.01
CA ILE A 380 4.12 -12.81 -6.71
C ILE A 380 3.90 -11.31 -6.97
N ASP A 381 3.54 -10.93 -8.21
CA ASP A 381 3.13 -9.58 -8.58
C ASP A 381 1.70 -9.61 -9.14
N ALA A 382 0.73 -9.20 -8.33
CA ALA A 382 -0.68 -9.29 -8.69
C ALA A 382 -1.33 -7.91 -8.82
N GLY A 383 -1.97 -7.67 -9.96
CA GLY A 383 -2.76 -6.49 -10.27
C GLY A 383 -3.91 -6.25 -9.29
N ARG A 384 -4.50 -5.06 -9.35
CA ARG A 384 -5.61 -4.70 -8.47
C ARG A 384 -6.82 -5.57 -8.76
N GLY A 385 -7.61 -5.91 -7.74
CA GLY A 385 -8.74 -6.83 -7.93
C GLY A 385 -8.37 -8.30 -8.00
N PHE A 386 -7.11 -8.67 -7.72
CA PHE A 386 -6.69 -10.07 -7.67
C PHE A 386 -7.52 -10.86 -6.65
N TRP A 387 -8.09 -11.97 -7.13
CA TRP A 387 -8.99 -12.81 -6.36
C TRP A 387 -8.59 -14.29 -6.50
N PRO A 388 -7.72 -14.80 -5.63
CA PRO A 388 -7.52 -16.25 -5.54
C PRO A 388 -8.74 -16.91 -4.88
N GLY A 389 -9.38 -17.84 -5.60
CA GLY A 389 -10.51 -18.63 -5.12
C GLY A 389 -10.14 -19.55 -3.95
N LEU A 390 -11.14 -20.24 -3.42
CA LEU A 390 -10.97 -21.14 -2.28
C LEU A 390 -9.88 -22.18 -2.56
N CYS A 391 -9.03 -22.46 -1.58
CA CYS A 391 -8.01 -23.52 -1.66
C CYS A 391 -7.13 -23.45 -2.92
N THR A 392 -6.80 -22.24 -3.37
CA THR A 392 -5.82 -22.02 -4.45
C THR A 392 -4.40 -22.13 -3.93
N SER A 393 -3.48 -22.66 -4.74
CA SER A 393 -2.05 -22.66 -4.41
C SER A 393 -1.22 -22.12 -5.56
N VAL A 394 -0.43 -21.08 -5.30
CA VAL A 394 0.53 -20.48 -6.25
C VAL A 394 1.87 -20.34 -5.53
N LYS A 395 2.86 -21.15 -5.91
CA LYS A 395 4.16 -21.23 -5.19
C LYS A 395 5.34 -20.62 -5.94
N HIS A 396 5.24 -20.55 -7.26
CA HIS A 396 6.31 -20.05 -8.12
C HIS A 396 6.11 -18.56 -8.40
N SER A 397 7.21 -17.87 -8.71
CA SER A 397 7.15 -16.49 -9.19
C SER A 397 6.09 -16.38 -10.27
N SER A 398 5.12 -15.49 -10.07
CA SER A 398 3.98 -15.39 -10.97
C SER A 398 3.48 -13.95 -11.03
N ARG A 399 2.99 -13.57 -12.21
CA ARG A 399 2.40 -12.27 -12.47
C ARG A 399 0.95 -12.43 -12.91
N PHE A 400 0.09 -11.54 -12.40
CA PHE A 400 -1.33 -11.52 -12.74
C PHE A 400 -1.76 -10.10 -13.11
N ALA A 401 -2.43 -9.96 -14.25
CA ALA A 401 -3.13 -8.75 -14.66
C ALA A 401 -4.26 -8.38 -13.67
N SER A 402 -4.81 -7.18 -13.83
CA SER A 402 -5.86 -6.70 -12.95
C SER A 402 -7.13 -7.55 -13.05
N PHE A 403 -7.80 -7.72 -11.91
CA PHE A 403 -9.05 -8.46 -11.76
C PHE A 403 -8.96 -9.94 -12.20
N CYS A 404 -7.78 -10.56 -12.13
CA CYS A 404 -7.64 -12.00 -12.30
C CYS A 404 -8.32 -12.77 -11.14
N LEU A 405 -9.16 -13.74 -11.50
CA LEU A 405 -9.80 -14.70 -10.60
C LEU A 405 -9.16 -16.06 -10.83
N LEU A 406 -8.61 -16.68 -9.78
CA LEU A 406 -8.12 -18.06 -9.86
C LEU A 406 -9.20 -19.03 -9.37
N SER A 407 -9.56 -20.01 -10.19
CA SER A 407 -10.40 -21.12 -9.74
C SER A 407 -9.64 -21.94 -8.69
N LYS A 408 -10.40 -22.67 -7.85
CA LYS A 408 -9.83 -23.61 -6.87
C LYS A 408 -8.95 -24.65 -7.57
N SER A 409 -7.63 -24.55 -7.39
CA SER A 409 -6.68 -25.55 -7.87
C SER A 409 -5.27 -25.33 -7.32
N ASP A 410 -4.40 -26.32 -7.56
CA ASP A 410 -2.95 -26.22 -7.37
C ASP A 410 -2.27 -25.79 -8.68
N TYR A 411 -1.82 -24.54 -8.76
CA TYR A 411 -1.07 -24.01 -9.89
C TYR A 411 0.42 -24.34 -9.72
N LYS A 412 0.83 -25.46 -10.31
CA LYS A 412 2.15 -26.08 -10.12
C LYS A 412 3.29 -25.41 -10.90
N HIS A 413 3.00 -24.39 -11.69
CA HIS A 413 3.95 -23.73 -12.58
C HIS A 413 3.92 -22.21 -12.34
N GLU A 414 5.00 -21.55 -12.74
CA GLU A 414 5.02 -20.09 -12.85
C GLU A 414 3.98 -19.62 -13.87
N LEU A 415 3.20 -18.61 -13.51
CA LEU A 415 2.14 -18.04 -14.32
C LEU A 415 2.47 -16.60 -14.71
N ASP A 416 2.23 -16.25 -15.97
CA ASP A 416 2.24 -14.86 -16.46
C ASP A 416 0.90 -14.55 -17.14
N ILE A 417 -0.11 -14.31 -16.31
CA ILE A 417 -1.48 -14.09 -16.75
C ILE A 417 -1.65 -12.64 -17.19
N ARG A 418 -1.64 -12.41 -18.50
CA ARG A 418 -1.70 -11.09 -19.13
C ARG A 418 -3.11 -10.62 -19.52
N PHE A 419 -4.12 -11.47 -19.35
CA PHE A 419 -5.51 -11.11 -19.63
C PHE A 419 -6.16 -10.49 -18.39
N PRO A 420 -6.57 -9.20 -18.42
CA PRO A 420 -7.30 -8.62 -17.31
C PRO A 420 -8.71 -9.20 -17.23
N PHE A 421 -9.31 -9.15 -16.04
CA PHE A 421 -10.65 -9.69 -15.76
C PHE A 421 -10.79 -11.19 -16.04
N CYS A 422 -9.67 -11.91 -16.16
CA CYS A 422 -9.64 -13.31 -16.57
C CYS A 422 -9.99 -14.24 -15.42
N LEU A 423 -10.83 -15.23 -15.69
CA LEU A 423 -10.89 -16.45 -14.87
C LEU A 423 -9.79 -17.40 -15.37
N VAL A 424 -8.90 -17.78 -14.48
CA VAL A 424 -7.87 -18.79 -14.72
C VAL A 424 -8.33 -20.08 -14.06
N ASP A 425 -8.32 -21.16 -14.82
CA ASP A 425 -8.70 -22.48 -14.35
C ASP A 425 -7.65 -23.51 -14.76
N ASN A 426 -7.51 -24.55 -13.95
CA ASN A 426 -6.54 -25.61 -14.16
C ASN A 426 -7.29 -26.91 -14.40
N ASP A 427 -7.43 -27.28 -15.67
CA ASP A 427 -8.08 -28.52 -16.08
C ASP A 427 -7.10 -29.68 -15.89
N GLU A 428 -7.19 -30.32 -14.73
CA GLU A 428 -6.37 -31.47 -14.39
C GLU A 428 -6.70 -32.71 -15.22
N THR A 429 -7.92 -32.81 -15.77
CA THR A 429 -8.37 -33.98 -16.53
C THR A 429 -7.66 -34.03 -17.87
N GLU A 430 -7.65 -32.90 -18.59
CA GLU A 430 -6.97 -32.77 -19.88
C GLU A 430 -5.53 -32.25 -19.75
N GLY A 431 -5.07 -32.02 -18.52
CA GLY A 431 -3.69 -31.60 -18.25
C GLY A 431 -3.33 -30.23 -18.82
N ARG A 432 -4.27 -29.27 -18.83
CA ARG A 432 -4.14 -27.97 -19.51
C ARG A 432 -4.52 -26.77 -18.65
N LEU A 433 -3.96 -25.60 -18.96
CA LEU A 433 -4.36 -24.33 -18.36
C LEU A 433 -5.49 -23.72 -19.21
N VAL A 434 -6.54 -23.26 -18.56
CA VAL A 434 -7.74 -22.75 -19.19
C VAL A 434 -7.94 -21.29 -18.78
N LEU A 435 -8.08 -20.41 -19.76
CA LEU A 435 -8.20 -18.97 -19.58
C LEU A 435 -9.53 -18.50 -20.15
N ALA A 436 -10.35 -17.81 -19.35
CA ALA A 436 -11.54 -17.12 -19.82
C ALA A 436 -11.33 -15.60 -19.62
N PRO A 437 -10.77 -14.89 -20.63
CA PRO A 437 -10.57 -13.45 -20.57
C PRO A 437 -11.91 -12.71 -20.46
N ALA A 438 -11.92 -11.54 -19.83
CA ALA A 438 -13.13 -10.74 -19.61
C ALA A 438 -14.28 -11.45 -18.87
N TRP A 439 -14.00 -12.55 -18.16
CA TRP A 439 -15.00 -13.37 -17.48
C TRP A 439 -15.89 -12.57 -16.53
N TRP A 440 -15.31 -11.65 -15.76
CA TRP A 440 -16.09 -10.83 -14.84
C TRP A 440 -17.19 -10.04 -15.54
N TRP A 441 -17.01 -9.64 -16.80
CA TRP A 441 -18.01 -8.87 -17.52
C TRP A 441 -19.12 -9.73 -18.09
N HIS A 442 -18.80 -10.75 -18.87
CA HIS A 442 -19.87 -11.55 -19.48
C HIS A 442 -20.54 -12.52 -18.47
N SER A 443 -19.95 -12.77 -17.30
CA SER A 443 -20.48 -13.71 -16.32
C SER A 443 -20.81 -13.13 -14.94
N ASN A 444 -20.24 -12.00 -14.52
CA ASN A 444 -20.49 -11.48 -13.16
C ASN A 444 -20.29 -9.94 -13.00
N THR A 445 -20.78 -9.12 -13.94
CA THR A 445 -20.61 -7.66 -13.88
C THR A 445 -21.16 -7.04 -12.61
N TYR A 446 -22.23 -7.63 -12.07
CA TYR A 446 -22.82 -7.21 -10.81
C TYR A 446 -21.79 -7.18 -9.67
N ALA A 447 -20.92 -8.20 -9.57
CA ALA A 447 -19.92 -8.26 -8.51
C ALA A 447 -18.87 -7.14 -8.65
N LEU A 448 -18.43 -6.79 -9.87
CA LEU A 448 -17.51 -5.68 -10.11
C LEU A 448 -18.10 -4.35 -9.62
N MET A 449 -19.32 -4.02 -10.06
CA MET A 449 -20.00 -2.77 -9.72
C MET A 449 -20.34 -2.67 -8.24
N ARG A 450 -20.77 -3.79 -7.63
CA ARG A 450 -21.02 -3.85 -6.20
C ARG A 450 -19.73 -3.65 -5.39
N ASN A 451 -18.62 -4.25 -5.81
CA ASN A 451 -17.34 -4.14 -5.10
C ASN A 451 -16.80 -2.71 -5.16
N GLU A 452 -16.87 -2.03 -6.31
CA GLU A 452 -16.49 -0.62 -6.43
C GLU A 452 -17.22 0.25 -5.40
N LYS A 453 -18.56 0.15 -5.35
CA LYS A 453 -19.38 0.88 -4.38
C LYS A 453 -18.95 0.55 -2.94
N LYS A 454 -18.75 -0.73 -2.65
CA LYS A 454 -18.32 -1.21 -1.33
C LYS A 454 -16.98 -0.63 -0.91
N PHE A 455 -16.00 -0.54 -1.82
CA PHE A 455 -14.69 0.05 -1.52
C PHE A 455 -14.81 1.56 -1.23
N LYS A 456 -15.59 2.30 -2.03
CA LYS A 456 -15.89 3.72 -1.76
C LYS A 456 -16.52 3.94 -0.38
N GLU A 457 -17.47 3.10 0.01
CA GLU A 457 -18.15 3.19 1.31
C GLU A 457 -17.23 2.85 2.50
N ARG A 458 -16.29 1.93 2.28
CA ARG A 458 -15.30 1.47 3.27
C ARG A 458 -14.11 2.41 3.45
N ASP A 459 -13.87 3.32 2.50
CA ASP A 459 -12.83 4.33 2.65
C ASP A 459 -13.21 5.32 3.76
N LYS A 460 -12.71 5.06 4.96
CA LYS A 460 -12.91 5.90 6.15
C LYS A 460 -11.62 6.63 6.55
N ARG A 461 -10.66 6.75 5.62
CA ARG A 461 -9.51 7.62 5.83
C ARG A 461 -9.98 9.04 6.15
N ILE A 462 -9.23 9.67 7.03
CA ILE A 462 -9.42 11.06 7.45
C ILE A 462 -8.92 12.04 6.40
N ASP A 463 -7.78 11.69 5.79
CA ASP A 463 -7.13 12.43 4.74
C ASP A 463 -7.36 11.64 3.46
N LYS A 464 -8.02 12.29 2.52
CA LYS A 464 -8.33 11.76 1.19
C LYS A 464 -7.77 12.69 0.10
N SER A 465 -6.79 13.52 0.45
CA SER A 465 -6.07 14.38 -0.49
C SER A 465 -5.57 13.56 -1.68
N ILE A 466 -4.92 12.42 -1.41
CA ILE A 466 -4.61 11.42 -2.44
C ILE A 466 -5.85 10.57 -2.71
N ARG A 467 -6.41 10.72 -3.91
CA ARG A 467 -7.62 10.04 -4.38
C ARG A 467 -7.28 8.63 -4.86
N PHE A 468 -7.93 7.63 -4.25
CA PHE A 468 -7.85 6.26 -4.74
C PHE A 468 -8.88 5.97 -5.84
N ILE A 469 -8.46 5.22 -6.86
CA ILE A 469 -9.28 4.87 -8.02
C ILE A 469 -9.85 3.46 -7.82
N TYR A 470 -11.10 3.40 -7.34
CA TYR A 470 -11.82 2.15 -7.12
C TYR A 470 -12.57 1.62 -8.35
N SER A 471 -12.73 2.43 -9.40
CA SER A 471 -13.40 1.97 -10.62
C SER A 471 -12.60 0.83 -11.24
N PRO A 472 -13.21 -0.34 -11.53
CA PRO A 472 -12.52 -1.41 -12.25
C PRO A 472 -12.19 -0.97 -13.69
N PHE A 473 -12.93 -0.01 -14.24
CA PHE A 473 -12.72 0.55 -15.56
C PHE A 473 -11.99 1.88 -15.41
N ALA A 474 -10.66 1.83 -15.45
CA ALA A 474 -9.79 2.99 -15.35
C ALA A 474 -8.62 2.85 -16.34
N PRO A 475 -7.82 3.89 -16.57
CA PRO A 475 -6.80 3.87 -17.62
C PRO A 475 -5.85 2.65 -17.55
N ASP A 476 -5.37 2.28 -16.36
CA ASP A 476 -4.51 1.12 -16.14
C ASP A 476 -5.11 -0.20 -16.68
N THR A 477 -6.39 -0.45 -16.41
CA THR A 477 -7.08 -1.64 -16.92
C THR A 477 -7.44 -1.53 -18.39
N MET A 478 -7.66 -0.32 -18.92
CA MET A 478 -7.87 -0.12 -20.36
C MET A 478 -6.60 -0.45 -21.16
N THR A 479 -5.43 -0.06 -20.64
CA THR A 479 -4.14 -0.44 -21.22
C THR A 479 -3.95 -1.94 -21.25
N GLU A 480 -4.25 -2.63 -20.15
CA GLU A 480 -4.21 -4.09 -20.08
C GLU A 480 -5.20 -4.74 -21.04
N ILE A 481 -6.40 -4.15 -21.23
CA ILE A 481 -7.40 -4.64 -22.19
C ILE A 481 -6.90 -4.52 -23.63
N LEU A 482 -6.30 -3.38 -24.00
CA LEU A 482 -5.76 -3.18 -25.35
C LEU A 482 -4.65 -4.19 -25.67
N ALA A 483 -3.75 -4.43 -24.71
CA ALA A 483 -2.71 -5.46 -24.83
C ALA A 483 -3.33 -6.88 -24.90
N GLY A 484 -4.35 -7.15 -24.07
CA GLY A 484 -5.08 -8.41 -24.09
C GLY A 484 -5.80 -8.69 -25.42
N LEU A 485 -6.43 -7.67 -26.01
CA LEU A 485 -7.05 -7.75 -27.34
C LEU A 485 -6.02 -8.13 -28.41
N ALA A 486 -4.85 -7.51 -28.40
CA ALA A 486 -3.78 -7.84 -29.33
C ALA A 486 -3.36 -9.32 -29.21
N ILE A 487 -3.14 -9.82 -27.97
CA ILE A 487 -2.80 -11.23 -27.73
C ILE A 487 -3.92 -12.15 -28.25
N LEU A 488 -5.17 -11.84 -27.94
CA LEU A 488 -6.35 -12.64 -28.30
C LEU A 488 -6.55 -12.72 -29.83
N GLU A 489 -6.41 -11.59 -30.52
CA GLU A 489 -6.53 -11.50 -31.98
C GLU A 489 -5.38 -12.27 -32.67
N CYS A 490 -4.15 -12.09 -32.21
CA CYS A 490 -3.00 -12.84 -32.75
C CYS A 490 -3.16 -14.37 -32.57
N ALA A 491 -3.53 -14.80 -31.35
CA ALA A 491 -3.74 -16.20 -31.02
C ALA A 491 -4.84 -16.84 -31.89
N THR A 492 -5.95 -16.11 -32.10
CA THR A 492 -7.05 -16.60 -32.94
C THR A 492 -6.65 -16.69 -34.42
N GLY A 493 -5.90 -15.71 -34.92
CA GLY A 493 -5.38 -15.73 -36.30
C GLY A 493 -4.45 -16.93 -36.54
N LYS A 494 -3.53 -17.20 -35.61
CA LYS A 494 -2.64 -18.37 -35.67
C LYS A 494 -3.41 -19.68 -35.64
N ALA A 495 -4.34 -19.84 -34.69
CA ALA A 495 -5.16 -21.04 -34.58
C ALA A 495 -5.98 -21.30 -35.85
N ALA A 496 -6.52 -20.25 -36.48
CA ALA A 496 -7.22 -20.35 -37.75
C ALA A 496 -6.27 -20.77 -38.89
N ILE A 497 -5.07 -20.20 -38.96
CA ILE A 497 -4.05 -20.60 -39.95
C ILE A 497 -3.66 -22.06 -39.78
N GLU A 498 -3.57 -22.57 -38.55
CA GLU A 498 -3.20 -23.97 -38.32
C GLU A 498 -4.34 -24.94 -38.60
N SER A 499 -5.56 -24.60 -38.17
CA SER A 499 -6.65 -25.58 -38.06
C SER A 499 -7.81 -25.37 -39.04
N LEU A 500 -7.99 -24.17 -39.60
CA LEU A 500 -9.18 -23.87 -40.42
C LEU A 500 -9.06 -24.46 -41.84
N VAL A 501 -9.87 -25.44 -42.16
CA VAL A 501 -9.89 -26.08 -43.48
C VAL A 501 -10.92 -25.42 -44.39
N ASP A 502 -10.59 -25.23 -45.67
CA ASP A 502 -11.55 -24.76 -46.66
C ASP A 502 -12.53 -25.88 -47.04
N ASN A 503 -13.73 -25.87 -46.43
CA ASN A 503 -14.83 -26.79 -46.70
C ASN A 503 -16.17 -26.02 -46.77
N GLU A 504 -17.25 -26.67 -47.23
CA GLU A 504 -18.54 -25.99 -47.38
C GLU A 504 -19.08 -25.39 -46.07
N GLU A 505 -18.87 -26.05 -44.94
CA GLU A 505 -19.33 -25.59 -43.62
C GLU A 505 -18.59 -24.32 -43.19
N ASN A 506 -17.25 -24.34 -43.26
CA ASN A 506 -16.40 -23.19 -42.95
C ASN A 506 -16.59 -22.05 -43.95
N ARG A 507 -16.88 -22.33 -45.23
CA ARG A 507 -17.27 -21.29 -46.21
C ARG A 507 -18.55 -20.58 -45.81
N ARG A 508 -19.54 -21.31 -45.27
CA ARG A 508 -20.78 -20.71 -44.75
C ARG A 508 -20.54 -19.90 -43.49
N LEU A 509 -19.68 -20.38 -42.59
CA LEU A 509 -19.38 -19.71 -41.32
C LEU A 509 -18.54 -18.43 -41.51
N PHE A 510 -17.40 -18.52 -42.18
CA PHE A 510 -16.41 -17.44 -42.23
C PHE A 510 -16.46 -16.59 -43.52
N GLY A 511 -17.08 -17.12 -44.58
CA GLY A 511 -17.11 -16.49 -45.90
C GLY A 511 -15.77 -16.57 -46.65
N TYR A 512 -15.83 -16.30 -47.96
CA TYR A 512 -14.68 -16.44 -48.87
C TYR A 512 -13.48 -15.57 -48.48
N LYS A 513 -13.71 -14.34 -48.00
CA LYS A 513 -12.64 -13.39 -47.68
C LYS A 513 -11.73 -13.87 -46.54
N ILE A 514 -12.27 -14.53 -45.53
CA ILE A 514 -11.48 -15.05 -44.39
C ILE A 514 -10.66 -16.27 -44.84
N LEU A 515 -11.26 -17.18 -45.62
CA LEU A 515 -10.59 -18.39 -46.09
C LEU A 515 -9.50 -18.09 -47.13
N GLU A 516 -9.70 -17.09 -47.97
CA GLU A 516 -8.67 -16.58 -48.89
C GLU A 516 -7.49 -15.99 -48.12
N LEU A 517 -7.76 -15.19 -47.07
CA LEU A 517 -6.72 -14.63 -46.21
C LEU A 517 -5.93 -15.71 -45.46
N VAL A 518 -6.61 -16.74 -44.95
CA VAL A 518 -5.95 -17.92 -44.34
C VAL A 518 -5.04 -18.63 -45.35
N SER A 519 -5.52 -18.84 -46.57
CA SER A 519 -4.75 -19.51 -47.62
C SER A 519 -3.52 -18.71 -48.04
N LYS A 520 -3.67 -17.38 -48.19
CA LYS A 520 -2.57 -16.44 -48.44
C LYS A 520 -1.51 -16.54 -47.33
N LEU A 521 -1.92 -16.45 -46.07
CA LEU A 521 -0.99 -16.45 -44.93
C LEU A 521 -0.28 -17.80 -44.75
N ARG A 522 -0.95 -18.94 -45.01
CA ARG A 522 -0.32 -20.27 -45.06
C ARG A 522 0.78 -20.36 -46.12
N SER A 523 0.54 -19.80 -47.30
CA SER A 523 1.53 -19.83 -48.38
C SER A 523 2.76 -18.97 -48.08
N GLN A 524 2.59 -17.87 -47.35
CA GLN A 524 3.68 -16.98 -46.91
C GLN A 524 4.53 -17.63 -45.82
N SER A 525 3.91 -18.26 -44.82
CA SER A 525 4.65 -18.95 -43.74
C SER A 525 5.47 -20.15 -44.23
N SER A 526 5.04 -20.78 -45.32
CA SER A 526 5.77 -21.88 -45.97
C SER A 526 7.08 -21.42 -46.65
N GLN A 527 7.19 -20.14 -47.04
CA GLN A 527 8.37 -19.57 -47.71
C GLN A 527 9.45 -19.06 -46.74
N GLU A 528 9.09 -18.67 -45.52
CA GLU A 528 10.01 -18.08 -44.52
C GLU A 528 10.75 -19.10 -43.65
N SER A 529 10.38 -20.39 -43.74
CA SER A 529 10.98 -21.51 -42.98
C SER A 529 12.48 -21.78 -43.24
N LYS A 530 13.16 -20.99 -44.06
CA LYS A 530 14.61 -21.11 -44.36
C LYS A 530 15.50 -19.95 -43.86
N ALA A 531 14.97 -18.87 -43.30
CA ALA A 531 15.78 -17.68 -42.96
C ALA A 531 15.89 -17.32 -41.46
N GLU A 532 15.03 -17.86 -40.58
CA GLU A 532 14.88 -17.30 -39.21
C GLU A 532 15.80 -17.87 -38.11
N ASN A 533 16.76 -18.75 -38.40
CA ASN A 533 17.52 -19.44 -37.35
C ASN A 533 18.72 -18.68 -36.76
N GLU A 534 19.07 -17.48 -37.22
CA GLU A 534 20.29 -16.77 -36.75
C GLU A 534 20.05 -15.46 -35.97
N GLU A 535 18.88 -14.81 -36.07
CA GLU A 535 18.68 -13.46 -35.51
C GLU A 535 18.04 -13.41 -34.11
N LYS A 536 17.42 -14.50 -33.62
CA LYS A 536 16.74 -14.53 -32.31
C LYS A 536 17.65 -14.53 -31.06
N LYS A 537 18.96 -14.29 -31.21
CA LYS A 537 19.93 -14.33 -30.11
C LYS A 537 20.55 -13.00 -29.67
N LYS A 538 20.22 -11.84 -30.27
CA LYS A 538 20.97 -10.59 -29.99
C LYS A 538 20.26 -9.42 -29.32
N ASN A 539 18.93 -9.38 -29.20
CA ASN A 539 18.25 -8.28 -28.48
C ASN A 539 17.46 -8.81 -27.28
N LYS A 540 18.18 -9.05 -26.18
CA LYS A 540 17.59 -9.20 -24.83
C LYS A 540 18.18 -8.13 -23.93
N SER A 541 17.80 -6.88 -24.14
CA SER A 541 18.05 -5.80 -23.20
C SER A 541 16.85 -4.85 -23.18
N ALA A 542 16.22 -4.76 -22.00
CA ALA A 542 15.35 -3.68 -21.55
C ALA A 542 14.37 -3.09 -22.58
N GLN A 543 13.27 -3.81 -22.85
CA GLN A 543 12.09 -3.23 -23.50
C GLN A 543 10.81 -3.65 -22.76
N ARG A 544 9.86 -2.71 -22.69
CA ARG A 544 8.72 -2.68 -21.75
C ARG A 544 7.73 -3.85 -21.93
N PRO A 545 7.10 -4.36 -20.86
CA PRO A 545 6.33 -5.61 -20.92
C PRO A 545 4.99 -5.54 -21.68
N TYR A 546 4.32 -4.38 -21.71
CA TYR A 546 2.96 -4.28 -22.26
C TYR A 546 2.95 -3.98 -23.77
N MET A 547 3.92 -3.21 -24.26
CA MET A 547 4.05 -2.91 -25.70
C MET A 547 4.88 -3.93 -26.50
N GLN A 548 5.61 -4.84 -25.85
CA GLN A 548 6.36 -5.91 -26.52
C GLN A 548 5.51 -6.77 -27.47
N ASN A 549 4.20 -6.90 -27.21
CA ASN A 549 3.29 -7.74 -27.99
C ASN A 549 2.56 -6.98 -29.10
N LEU A 550 2.71 -5.66 -29.19
CA LEU A 550 1.96 -4.88 -30.17
C LEU A 550 2.60 -4.84 -31.55
N ASP A 551 3.86 -5.28 -31.72
CA ASP A 551 4.72 -5.30 -32.93
C ASP A 551 4.04 -4.89 -34.25
N ILE A 552 3.54 -3.64 -34.28
CA ILE A 552 2.61 -3.11 -35.29
C ILE A 552 3.34 -2.77 -36.58
N HIS A 553 4.67 -2.87 -36.56
CA HIS A 553 5.56 -2.59 -37.67
C HIS A 553 6.03 -3.86 -38.40
N ASN A 554 5.76 -5.06 -37.87
CA ASN A 554 5.98 -6.30 -38.60
C ASN A 554 4.73 -6.64 -39.43
N THR A 555 4.83 -6.50 -40.76
CA THR A 555 3.72 -6.68 -41.70
C THR A 555 3.11 -8.08 -41.66
N ASN A 556 3.88 -9.14 -41.38
CA ASN A 556 3.35 -10.50 -41.26
C ASN A 556 2.56 -10.69 -39.96
N ILE A 557 2.98 -10.06 -38.87
CA ILE A 557 2.24 -10.04 -37.61
C ILE A 557 0.93 -9.26 -37.80
N SER A 558 0.97 -8.12 -38.51
CA SER A 558 -0.21 -7.31 -38.82
C SER A 558 -1.32 -8.08 -39.56
N ASP A 559 -0.99 -8.87 -40.59
CA ASP A 559 -2.00 -9.65 -41.32
C ASP A 559 -2.64 -10.77 -40.46
N ILE A 560 -1.87 -11.40 -39.57
CA ILE A 560 -2.37 -12.43 -38.63
C ILE A 560 -3.33 -11.79 -37.60
N HIS A 561 -2.96 -10.64 -37.05
CA HIS A 561 -3.84 -9.87 -36.16
C HIS A 561 -5.16 -9.51 -36.85
N ASN A 562 -5.08 -8.97 -38.06
CA ASN A 562 -6.26 -8.60 -38.85
C ASN A 562 -7.17 -9.81 -39.11
N LEU A 563 -6.60 -10.97 -39.44
CA LEU A 563 -7.36 -12.21 -39.61
C LEU A 563 -8.11 -12.59 -38.33
N GLY A 564 -7.43 -12.62 -37.18
CA GLY A 564 -8.04 -12.96 -35.90
C GLY A 564 -9.12 -11.95 -35.49
N ALA A 565 -8.84 -10.66 -35.65
CA ALA A 565 -9.81 -9.59 -35.39
C ALA A 565 -11.08 -9.76 -36.25
N LEU A 566 -10.95 -10.10 -37.53
CA LEU A 566 -12.08 -10.35 -38.43
C LEU A 566 -12.89 -11.57 -38.01
N ILE A 567 -12.23 -12.66 -37.61
CA ILE A 567 -12.89 -13.88 -37.11
C ILE A 567 -13.68 -13.55 -35.86
N LEU A 568 -13.02 -12.99 -34.84
CA LEU A 568 -13.65 -12.70 -33.55
C LEU A 568 -14.76 -11.65 -33.63
N ALA A 569 -14.72 -10.75 -34.62
CA ALA A 569 -15.77 -9.74 -34.81
C ALA A 569 -17.03 -10.27 -35.50
N LYS A 570 -16.93 -11.38 -36.25
CA LYS A 570 -18.02 -11.88 -37.11
C LYS A 570 -18.61 -13.22 -36.69
N GLN A 571 -17.98 -13.89 -35.71
CA GLN A 571 -18.36 -15.22 -35.28
C GLN A 571 -18.87 -15.22 -33.84
N ASN A 572 -19.51 -16.31 -33.46
CA ASN A 572 -19.92 -16.60 -32.08
C ASN A 572 -19.18 -17.83 -31.56
N ASP A 573 -19.06 -17.95 -30.25
CA ASP A 573 -18.53 -19.15 -29.62
C ASP A 573 -19.55 -20.30 -29.65
N PRO A 574 -19.12 -21.58 -29.75
CA PRO A 574 -17.74 -22.02 -29.92
C PRO A 574 -17.24 -21.85 -31.36
N LEU A 575 -15.95 -21.53 -31.50
CA LEU A 575 -15.24 -21.63 -32.78
C LEU A 575 -15.00 -23.10 -33.15
N PRO A 576 -14.86 -23.45 -34.45
CA PRO A 576 -14.59 -24.82 -34.89
C PRO A 576 -13.14 -25.28 -34.65
N PHE A 577 -12.34 -24.50 -33.93
CA PHE A 577 -10.97 -24.80 -33.53
C PHE A 577 -10.69 -24.18 -32.16
N GLU A 578 -9.74 -24.76 -31.42
CA GLU A 578 -9.29 -24.22 -30.14
C GLU A 578 -8.31 -23.06 -30.35
N VAL A 579 -8.41 -22.02 -29.52
CA VAL A 579 -7.48 -20.89 -29.53
C VAL A 579 -6.42 -21.11 -28.46
N HIS A 580 -5.18 -21.34 -28.89
CA HIS A 580 -4.04 -21.57 -28.01
C HIS A 580 -3.24 -20.29 -27.79
N VAL A 581 -2.71 -20.13 -26.57
CA VAL A 581 -1.74 -19.08 -26.21
C VAL A 581 -0.46 -19.71 -25.68
N GLU A 582 0.63 -18.94 -25.69
CA GLU A 582 1.93 -19.38 -25.17
C GLU A 582 2.47 -18.38 -24.14
N GLY A 583 3.25 -18.89 -23.19
CA GLY A 583 3.92 -18.08 -22.16
C GLY A 583 3.00 -17.56 -21.05
N PHE A 584 1.76 -18.05 -20.93
CA PHE A 584 0.90 -17.80 -19.76
C PHE A 584 1.22 -18.75 -18.61
N GLU A 585 1.77 -19.92 -18.91
CA GLU A 585 2.30 -20.88 -17.96
C GLU A 585 3.71 -21.31 -18.40
N ASN A 586 4.66 -21.37 -17.46
CA ASN A 586 6.00 -21.91 -17.69
C ASN A 586 5.97 -23.44 -17.67
N SER A 587 5.33 -24.03 -18.69
CA SER A 587 5.18 -25.47 -18.85
C SER A 587 5.07 -25.84 -20.34
N LYS A 588 5.07 -27.15 -20.63
CA LYS A 588 4.76 -27.69 -21.97
C LYS A 588 3.26 -27.97 -22.18
N ARG A 589 2.43 -27.68 -21.18
CA ARG A 589 1.00 -27.96 -21.21
C ARG A 589 0.32 -26.99 -22.17
N GLN A 590 -0.77 -27.45 -22.77
CA GLN A 590 -1.61 -26.58 -23.58
C GLN A 590 -2.23 -25.48 -22.70
N GLN A 591 -2.26 -24.26 -23.23
CA GLN A 591 -2.88 -23.10 -22.61
C GLN A 591 -3.96 -22.61 -23.56
N ILE A 592 -5.23 -22.70 -23.14
CA ILE A 592 -6.38 -22.54 -24.04
C ILE A 592 -7.23 -21.36 -23.61
N VAL A 593 -7.67 -20.57 -24.58
CA VAL A 593 -8.63 -19.49 -24.39
C VAL A 593 -10.05 -20.01 -24.60
N LEU A 594 -10.88 -19.87 -23.58
CA LEU A 594 -12.32 -20.11 -23.65
C LEU A 594 -13.05 -18.86 -24.12
N LYS A 595 -14.08 -19.10 -24.94
CA LYS A 595 -15.01 -18.09 -25.45
C LYS A 595 -14.30 -16.85 -26.03
N PRO A 596 -13.34 -17.01 -26.95
CA PRO A 596 -12.55 -15.90 -27.46
C PRO A 596 -13.41 -14.82 -28.16
N CYS A 597 -14.53 -15.18 -28.82
CA CYS A 597 -15.42 -14.18 -29.43
C CYS A 597 -16.13 -13.34 -28.36
N THR A 598 -16.67 -13.99 -27.32
CA THR A 598 -17.30 -13.32 -26.17
C THR A 598 -16.31 -12.42 -25.43
N ALA A 599 -15.08 -12.89 -25.23
CA ALA A 599 -14.01 -12.13 -24.59
C ALA A 599 -13.69 -10.84 -25.36
N ARG A 600 -13.52 -10.93 -26.69
CA ARG A 600 -13.28 -9.75 -27.54
C ARG A 600 -14.42 -8.75 -27.45
N THR A 601 -15.67 -9.21 -27.56
CA THR A 601 -16.85 -8.34 -27.44
C THR A 601 -16.89 -7.65 -26.09
N SER A 602 -16.67 -8.39 -25.00
CA SER A 602 -16.66 -7.86 -23.63
C SER A 602 -15.59 -6.79 -23.44
N TYR A 603 -14.36 -7.03 -23.91
CA TYR A 603 -13.30 -6.03 -23.86
C TYR A 603 -13.64 -4.76 -24.64
N ARG A 604 -14.26 -4.89 -25.82
CA ARG A 604 -14.73 -3.72 -26.58
C ARG A 604 -15.85 -2.97 -25.86
N GLU A 605 -16.77 -3.67 -25.21
CA GLU A 605 -17.82 -3.07 -24.41
C GLU A 605 -17.26 -2.33 -23.18
N MET A 606 -16.26 -2.89 -22.50
CA MET A 606 -15.56 -2.19 -21.41
C MET A 606 -14.84 -0.93 -21.89
N LEU A 607 -14.15 -1.00 -23.05
CA LEU A 607 -13.50 0.18 -23.65
C LEU A 607 -14.54 1.24 -24.01
N LEU A 608 -15.66 0.85 -24.63
CA LEU A 608 -16.77 1.76 -24.94
C LEU A 608 -17.38 2.37 -23.68
N TRP A 609 -17.57 1.57 -22.63
CA TRP A 609 -18.03 2.05 -21.34
C TRP A 609 -17.08 3.12 -20.80
N PHE A 610 -15.79 2.83 -20.75
CA PHE A 610 -14.77 3.79 -20.30
C PHE A 610 -14.78 5.08 -21.15
N SER A 611 -14.84 4.96 -22.48
CA SER A 611 -14.93 6.11 -23.39
C SER A 611 -16.16 6.97 -23.10
N VAL A 612 -17.32 6.36 -22.81
CA VAL A 612 -18.58 7.08 -22.57
C VAL A 612 -18.64 7.65 -21.16
N THR A 613 -18.15 6.95 -20.14
CA THR A 613 -18.31 7.37 -18.74
C THR A 613 -17.15 8.20 -18.21
N THR A 614 -15.98 8.14 -18.85
CA THR A 614 -14.76 8.82 -18.37
C THR A 614 -14.30 9.85 -19.39
N LEU A 615 -14.04 9.46 -20.63
CA LEU A 615 -13.47 10.36 -21.65
C LEU A 615 -14.50 11.38 -22.18
N LEU A 616 -15.70 10.93 -22.52
CA LEU A 616 -16.71 11.79 -23.15
C LEU A 616 -17.12 12.99 -22.28
N PRO A 617 -17.36 12.86 -20.96
CA PRO A 617 -17.66 14.01 -20.11
C PRO A 617 -16.53 15.07 -20.09
N VAL A 618 -15.27 14.62 -20.07
CA VAL A 618 -14.10 15.50 -20.11
C VAL A 618 -14.02 16.21 -21.46
N LEU A 619 -14.14 15.45 -22.56
CA LEU A 619 -14.14 16.00 -23.91
C LEU A 619 -15.26 17.02 -24.14
N LEU A 620 -16.48 16.73 -23.67
CA LEU A 620 -17.60 17.68 -23.76
C LEU A 620 -17.35 18.95 -22.94
N THR A 621 -16.71 18.81 -21.76
CA THR A 621 -16.35 19.96 -20.93
C THR A 621 -15.29 20.84 -21.60
N GLU A 622 -14.28 20.23 -22.23
CA GLU A 622 -13.27 20.97 -23.00
C GLU A 622 -13.84 21.62 -24.25
N LEU A 623 -14.73 20.92 -24.98
CA LEU A 623 -15.45 21.49 -26.11
C LEU A 623 -16.33 22.68 -25.70
N ASP A 624 -17.05 22.59 -24.57
CA ASP A 624 -17.83 23.71 -24.03
C ASP A 624 -16.96 24.90 -23.63
N LYS A 625 -15.73 24.67 -23.15
CA LYS A 625 -14.77 25.76 -22.89
C LYS A 625 -14.31 26.40 -24.20
N MET A 626 -14.06 25.62 -25.24
CA MET A 626 -13.67 26.11 -26.57
C MET A 626 -14.80 26.86 -27.27
N ASP A 627 -16.04 26.38 -27.22
CA ASP A 627 -17.23 27.04 -27.78
C ASP A 627 -17.59 28.33 -27.02
N LYS A 628 -17.19 28.47 -25.75
CA LYS A 628 -17.28 29.75 -25.03
C LYS A 628 -16.18 30.75 -25.43
N LEU A 629 -15.08 30.29 -26.02
CA LEU A 629 -13.96 31.10 -26.52
C LEU A 629 -14.07 31.40 -28.02
N ALA A 630 -14.75 30.55 -28.79
CA ALA A 630 -14.99 30.70 -30.22
C ALA A 630 -16.47 31.00 -30.48
N GLY A 631 -16.77 32.15 -31.06
CA GLY A 631 -18.13 32.48 -31.47
C GLY A 631 -18.69 31.47 -32.47
N SER A 632 -19.65 30.66 -32.01
CA SER A 632 -20.73 29.93 -32.70
C SER A 632 -20.45 29.21 -34.04
N ASP A 633 -20.79 27.90 -34.02
CA ASP A 633 -21.49 27.10 -35.05
C ASP A 633 -20.74 26.21 -36.07
N GLU A 634 -19.41 26.21 -36.16
CA GLU A 634 -18.75 25.31 -37.15
C GLU A 634 -18.24 23.96 -36.61
N ILE A 635 -17.86 23.87 -35.32
CA ILE A 635 -17.13 22.71 -34.78
C ILE A 635 -18.03 21.47 -34.57
N LEU A 636 -19.27 21.68 -34.09
CA LEU A 636 -20.20 20.60 -33.74
C LEU A 636 -20.62 19.75 -34.97
N SER A 637 -20.59 20.36 -36.17
CA SER A 637 -21.01 19.70 -37.42
C SER A 637 -20.01 18.68 -37.96
N GLY A 638 -18.73 18.75 -37.54
CA GLY A 638 -17.65 17.89 -38.02
C GLY A 638 -17.48 16.58 -37.24
N LEU A 639 -17.75 16.59 -35.93
CA LEU A 639 -17.50 15.45 -35.03
C LEU A 639 -18.66 14.42 -35.01
N LEU A 640 -19.88 14.82 -35.38
CA LEU A 640 -21.09 13.99 -35.27
C LEU A 640 -21.44 13.18 -36.53
N ARG A 641 -20.59 13.11 -37.56
CA ARG A 641 -20.85 12.27 -38.75
C ARG A 641 -20.19 10.90 -38.63
N CYS A 642 -21.03 9.88 -38.40
CA CYS A 642 -20.65 8.45 -38.40
C CYS A 642 -19.83 8.03 -39.64
N PRO A 643 -18.82 7.16 -39.49
CA PRO A 643 -18.06 6.64 -40.61
C PRO A 643 -18.77 5.44 -41.25
N GLU A 644 -19.85 5.70 -41.98
CA GLU A 644 -20.42 4.76 -42.95
C GLU A 644 -20.71 5.51 -44.25
N ARG A 645 -19.66 5.80 -45.04
CA ARG A 645 -19.72 5.89 -46.50
C ARG A 645 -18.33 6.03 -47.10
N GLU A 646 -18.15 5.32 -48.20
CA GLU A 646 -16.90 5.12 -48.90
C GLU A 646 -16.19 6.41 -49.30
N ASN A 647 -14.86 6.33 -49.21
CA ASN A 647 -13.87 7.24 -49.75
C ASN A 647 -14.25 7.77 -51.15
N LYS A 648 -14.57 9.06 -51.22
CA LYS A 648 -14.22 10.01 -52.30
C LYS A 648 -14.80 11.37 -51.89
N GLU A 649 -13.95 12.40 -51.85
CA GLU A 649 -14.21 13.78 -51.39
C GLU A 649 -13.83 14.08 -49.93
N PHE A 650 -12.53 13.98 -49.61
CA PHE A 650 -11.93 14.62 -48.44
C PHE A 650 -10.66 15.38 -48.86
N GLU A 651 -10.81 16.51 -49.57
CA GLU A 651 -9.66 17.36 -49.92
C GLU A 651 -9.85 18.87 -49.70
N LYS A 652 -10.97 19.34 -49.12
CA LYS A 652 -11.13 20.78 -48.87
C LYS A 652 -11.83 21.07 -47.53
N ALA A 653 -11.05 21.08 -46.45
CA ALA A 653 -11.40 21.78 -45.22
C ALA A 653 -10.11 22.20 -44.49
N GLU A 654 -9.81 23.50 -44.49
CA GLU A 654 -8.61 24.11 -43.88
C GLU A 654 -8.52 23.86 -42.36
N ASN A 655 -9.64 23.57 -41.68
CA ASN A 655 -9.68 23.24 -40.25
C ASN A 655 -9.14 21.84 -39.92
N SER A 656 -8.99 20.94 -40.90
CA SER A 656 -8.50 19.57 -40.66
C SER A 656 -7.00 19.49 -40.36
N GLN A 657 -6.22 20.51 -40.73
CA GLN A 657 -4.77 20.57 -40.45
C GLN A 657 -4.47 20.92 -38.99
N GLN A 658 -5.34 21.69 -38.32
CA GLN A 658 -5.14 22.12 -36.94
C GLN A 658 -5.43 20.99 -35.94
N TYR A 659 -6.46 20.16 -36.17
CA TYR A 659 -6.73 18.95 -35.39
C TYR A 659 -5.70 17.84 -35.63
N ARG A 660 -5.18 17.69 -36.85
CA ARG A 660 -4.07 16.77 -37.13
C ARG A 660 -2.76 17.18 -36.45
N ALA A 661 -2.60 18.46 -36.10
CA ALA A 661 -1.43 18.96 -35.39
C ALA A 661 -1.47 18.64 -33.87
N LEU A 662 -2.65 18.55 -33.25
CA LEU A 662 -2.83 18.10 -31.86
C LEU A 662 -2.59 16.59 -31.67
N LEU A 663 -2.70 15.79 -32.73
CA LEU A 663 -2.54 14.33 -32.72
C LEU A 663 -1.13 13.87 -33.15
N ARG A 664 -0.11 14.73 -33.03
CA ARG A 664 1.24 14.48 -33.59
C ARG A 664 2.03 13.37 -32.90
N GLU A 665 1.68 13.02 -31.68
CA GLU A 665 2.22 11.87 -30.96
C GLU A 665 1.06 10.97 -30.52
N PRO A 666 1.18 9.63 -30.63
CA PRO A 666 0.16 8.74 -30.11
C PRO A 666 -0.02 9.04 -28.61
N PRO A 667 -1.26 9.15 -28.11
CA PRO A 667 -1.51 9.46 -26.71
C PRO A 667 -0.79 8.45 -25.81
N GLU A 668 -0.24 8.92 -24.69
CA GLU A 668 0.36 8.03 -23.71
C GLU A 668 -0.72 7.08 -23.17
N ILE A 669 -0.51 5.79 -23.38
CA ILE A 669 -1.44 4.74 -22.95
C ILE A 669 -0.95 3.99 -21.73
N GLU A 670 0.27 4.20 -21.24
CA GLU A 670 0.83 3.43 -20.12
C GLU A 670 0.52 4.12 -18.79
N TRP A 671 0.02 3.34 -17.83
CA TRP A 671 -0.42 3.82 -16.52
C TRP A 671 0.07 2.90 -15.42
N ASP A 672 0.47 3.51 -14.31
CA ASP A 672 0.98 2.84 -13.13
C ASP A 672 0.07 3.07 -11.92
N ASN A 673 -0.19 1.99 -11.18
CA ASN A 673 -0.86 2.03 -9.89
C ASN A 673 0.17 2.26 -8.79
N MET A 674 0.18 3.45 -8.21
CA MET A 674 1.08 3.86 -7.13
C MET A 674 0.37 3.78 -5.77
N GLY A 675 0.04 2.58 -5.30
CA GLY A 675 -0.58 2.45 -3.99
C GLY A 675 -2.05 2.86 -3.94
N GLY A 676 -2.80 2.68 -5.03
CA GLY A 676 -4.24 2.92 -5.10
C GLY A 676 -4.67 4.14 -5.90
N PHE A 677 -3.77 5.09 -6.17
CA PHE A 677 -3.97 6.14 -7.18
C PHE A 677 -3.19 5.81 -8.45
N LEU A 678 -3.66 6.33 -9.58
CA LEU A 678 -3.11 6.02 -10.91
C LEU A 678 -2.40 7.25 -11.47
N VAL A 679 -1.26 7.04 -12.12
CA VAL A 679 -0.51 8.07 -12.83
C VAL A 679 -0.08 7.56 -14.19
N SER A 680 0.06 8.45 -15.17
CA SER A 680 0.68 8.07 -16.45
C SER A 680 2.15 7.71 -16.22
N HIS A 681 2.66 6.81 -17.04
CA HIS A 681 4.02 6.27 -16.88
C HIS A 681 5.09 7.37 -17.01
N SER A 682 4.92 8.32 -17.92
CA SER A 682 5.83 9.44 -18.14
C SER A 682 5.92 10.36 -16.93
N LYS A 683 4.78 10.60 -16.25
CA LYS A 683 4.75 11.38 -15.01
C LYS A 683 5.41 10.65 -13.85
N LEU A 684 5.31 9.32 -13.81
CA LEU A 684 6.07 8.51 -12.84
C LEU A 684 7.58 8.63 -13.11
N GLU A 685 8.02 8.50 -14.35
CA GLU A 685 9.43 8.63 -14.71
C GLU A 685 9.98 10.03 -14.42
N ASP A 686 9.24 11.11 -14.75
CA ASP A 686 9.58 12.48 -14.34
C ASP A 686 9.71 12.62 -12.83
N LEU A 687 8.78 12.02 -12.07
CA LEU A 687 8.83 12.05 -10.62
C LEU A 687 10.08 11.35 -10.07
N ILE A 688 10.45 10.20 -10.62
CA ILE A 688 11.67 9.47 -10.25
C ILE A 688 12.90 10.32 -10.57
N ASP A 689 13.00 10.87 -11.78
CA ASP A 689 14.12 11.70 -12.22
C ASP A 689 14.28 12.94 -11.32
N ARG A 690 13.17 13.56 -10.90
CA ARG A 690 13.17 14.70 -9.95
C ARG A 690 13.65 14.30 -8.56
N ILE A 691 13.44 13.06 -8.12
CA ILE A 691 14.00 12.55 -6.86
C ILE A 691 15.51 12.32 -7.02
N GLU A 692 15.93 11.66 -8.10
CA GLU A 692 17.33 11.33 -8.40
C GLU A 692 18.21 12.57 -8.57
N THR A 693 17.70 13.59 -9.27
CA THR A 693 18.36 14.90 -9.45
C THR A 693 18.35 15.78 -8.19
N GLY A 694 17.61 15.37 -7.15
CA GLY A 694 17.47 16.11 -5.89
C GLY A 694 16.60 17.36 -5.96
N CYS A 695 15.77 17.48 -7.00
CA CYS A 695 14.69 18.47 -7.08
C CYS A 695 13.65 18.24 -5.97
N ILE A 696 13.34 16.97 -5.66
CA ILE A 696 12.53 16.57 -4.50
C ILE A 696 13.47 16.18 -3.36
N ARG A 697 13.32 16.83 -2.21
CA ARG A 697 14.27 16.80 -1.09
C ARG A 697 13.70 16.25 0.22
N SER A 698 12.42 15.92 0.26
CA SER A 698 11.82 15.33 1.47
C SER A 698 10.60 14.49 1.12
N TRP A 699 10.25 13.56 2.02
CA TRP A 699 9.02 12.77 1.88
C TRP A 699 7.78 13.67 1.81
N ASP A 700 7.76 14.78 2.56
CA ASP A 700 6.64 15.72 2.55
C ASP A 700 6.51 16.47 1.21
N GLU A 701 7.63 16.76 0.53
CA GLU A 701 7.62 17.28 -0.86
C GLU A 701 7.10 16.23 -1.84
N LEU A 702 7.55 14.99 -1.72
CA LEU A 702 7.10 13.89 -2.57
C LEU A 702 5.59 13.64 -2.41
N HIS A 703 5.08 13.67 -1.18
CA HIS A 703 3.64 13.52 -0.91
C HIS A 703 2.81 14.68 -1.46
N ARG A 704 3.36 15.91 -1.51
CA ARG A 704 2.71 17.03 -2.20
C ARG A 704 2.65 16.82 -3.71
N GLU A 705 3.68 16.22 -4.31
CA GLU A 705 3.64 15.84 -5.72
C GLU A 705 2.62 14.73 -5.99
N TYR A 706 2.51 13.71 -5.13
CA TYR A 706 1.45 12.72 -5.25
C TYR A 706 0.06 13.37 -5.20
N HIS A 707 -0.15 14.33 -4.30
CA HIS A 707 -1.41 15.08 -4.23
C HIS A 707 -1.68 15.83 -5.54
N ARG A 708 -0.68 16.54 -6.09
CA ARG A 708 -0.81 17.24 -7.37
C ARG A 708 -1.16 16.27 -8.50
N LEU A 709 -0.42 15.18 -8.66
CA LEU A 709 -0.66 14.15 -9.68
C LEU A 709 -2.05 13.53 -9.53
N SER A 710 -2.49 13.29 -8.30
CA SER A 710 -3.83 12.77 -8.02
C SER A 710 -4.96 13.72 -8.40
N LEU A 711 -4.72 15.04 -8.45
CA LEU A 711 -5.69 16.03 -8.90
C LEU A 711 -5.76 16.14 -10.43
N GLU A 712 -4.65 15.86 -11.12
CA GLU A 712 -4.52 15.87 -12.58
C GLU A 712 -5.10 14.61 -13.24
N TYR A 713 -5.42 13.57 -12.45
CA TYR A 713 -5.92 12.28 -12.95
C TYR A 713 -7.04 12.38 -13.98
N GLU A 714 -8.05 13.24 -13.77
CA GLU A 714 -9.20 13.33 -14.70
C GLU A 714 -8.85 14.02 -16.03
N GLU A 715 -7.80 14.84 -16.07
CA GLU A 715 -7.29 15.46 -17.31
C GLU A 715 -6.38 14.51 -18.06
N ASP A 716 -5.58 13.73 -17.32
CA ASP A 716 -4.67 12.73 -17.88
C ASP A 716 -5.40 11.51 -18.46
N ALA A 717 -6.48 11.07 -17.79
CA ALA A 717 -7.24 9.85 -18.08
C ALA A 717 -8.10 9.96 -19.34
#